data_AF-A0A7K5ACH6-F1
#
_entry.id   AF-A0A7K5ACH6-F1
#
_cell.length_a   1.000
_cell.length_b   1.000
_cell.length_c   1.000
_cell.angle_alpha   90.00
_cell.angle_beta   90.00
_cell.angle_gamma   90.00
#
_symmetry.space_group_name_H-M   'P 1'
#
loop_
_entity.id
_entity.type
_entity.pdbx_description
1 polymer ?
#
loop_
_entity_poly.entity_id
_entity_poly.type
_entity_poly.pdbx_seq_one_letter_code
_entity_poly.pdbx_strand_id
1 'polypeptide(L)'
;FCVFQLVSTESNRYSLDHISSLFSSQETLVDFALTSAEIWALWHTEDNQTLVKYINFEQNVAGQWNQVFVQPLPEEEVMVRHDQDPRETYLEYLFTPGRFTNAAIQKALQIFSQGDERHLDLTWDELKKEVTLAVESEFQGSVTEYECSPDEFWQLQVEFWSKFYACCLQYQEALSRPLALLLNPYTSMVCLLKKGTQSFLMPCSLVDHLYLLSNEHLLTEDDAAIFDDLEMSRDVVCLVQCLRLIGESISMEMAFIMEMACSRLQPPEKAAEQILEDLIANDTENMMEEIHRKLQEIRNPIHAIGVLIREMDYEVDADMERAHPLGLRLNLNQLYGSATAAAVVSWAVAKIATVRFLICRDLLILQQLLLRLGDPVVLGGGRLFQSQQDLLHRTSPLLLSYYLIRWASQCLASDVPVDTLESNLQHLSVLELADTTALTPHKLVPGPQTIVELFFQEVARKHIVSRLFLQPNASLAETSLNWPHLITAMVAEFLPLLWPSNPGFLFPECLMGSCQYSQLQEYIRLLQPWCHVNMGSCCFMMGRCYLVMGEGHKALDCFCRAVSEVGREEFLDRLLQPEEGEVVSTPRLQYYNKVLRLLEMVGLPELVIQLASLAIMESADDWKSQATLRTCIFKHHLDLGHNNEAYVALTQNPDPSRQLDCLRQLVVVLCERSQLQDLVEFPYVNLHDEVVAIIESHARAVDLMTHNYYELLYAFHIYRHNYRKAGTVMFEYGMRLGREVRTLRGLQKQGNCFLAAINCLRLIRPEYAWIVQPAPGAVYERPGASPKRSHDGECTAVPTTRQVEILELEDLERECVLARIRLTLVQHDLSTAAVAGNSTPKETLALLIRAGLFDTALTLCQTFKLPLTPIFEGLTFKCV
;
A
#
# COMPACT_ATOMS: atom_id res chain seq x y z
N PHE A 1 -1.07 10.63 -58.54
CA PHE A 1 -1.32 9.18 -58.46
C PHE A 1 -2.34 8.79 -59.50
N CYS A 2 -2.13 7.68 -60.23
CA CYS A 2 -3.11 7.12 -61.17
C CYS A 2 -3.43 5.69 -60.72
N VAL A 3 -4.72 5.37 -60.53
CA VAL A 3 -5.18 4.05 -60.08
C VAL A 3 -5.76 3.30 -61.27
N PHE A 4 -5.32 2.05 -61.46
CA PHE A 4 -5.75 1.18 -62.55
C PHE A 4 -6.23 -0.17 -62.01
N GLN A 5 -7.35 -0.67 -62.53
CA GLN A 5 -7.83 -2.03 -62.28
C GLN A 5 -7.30 -2.96 -63.37
N LEU A 6 -6.68 -4.07 -62.97
CA LEU A 6 -6.28 -5.12 -63.89
C LEU A 6 -7.46 -6.06 -64.16
N VAL A 7 -8.00 -6.03 -65.38
CA VAL A 7 -9.15 -6.87 -65.78
C VAL A 7 -8.68 -7.97 -66.72
N SER A 8 -9.05 -9.21 -66.43
CA SER A 8 -8.81 -10.35 -67.32
C SER A 8 -10.00 -10.51 -68.27
N THR A 9 -9.77 -10.36 -69.57
CA THR A 9 -10.78 -10.71 -70.58
C THR A 9 -10.80 -12.22 -70.83
N GLU A 10 -11.92 -12.75 -71.35
CA GLU A 10 -12.13 -14.19 -71.66
C GLU A 10 -11.04 -14.83 -72.57
N SER A 11 -10.15 -14.02 -73.15
CA SER A 11 -9.11 -14.41 -74.10
C SER A 11 -7.68 -14.50 -73.51
N ASN A 12 -7.52 -14.58 -72.18
CA ASN A 12 -6.20 -14.47 -71.50
C ASN A 12 -5.44 -13.16 -71.84
N ARG A 13 -6.17 -12.09 -72.16
CA ARG A 13 -5.60 -10.75 -72.33
C ARG A 13 -5.98 -9.88 -71.14
N TYR A 14 -4.99 -9.20 -70.57
CA TYR A 14 -5.19 -8.23 -69.51
C TYR A 14 -5.45 -6.84 -70.11
N SER A 15 -6.48 -6.15 -69.64
CA SER A 15 -6.67 -4.70 -69.83
C SER A 15 -6.42 -3.97 -68.51
N LEU A 16 -5.93 -2.73 -68.61
CA LEU A 16 -5.81 -1.82 -67.48
C LEU A 16 -6.91 -0.78 -67.63
N ASP A 17 -7.91 -0.88 -66.78
CA ASP A 17 -9.03 0.05 -66.76
C ASP A 17 -8.69 1.18 -65.79
N HIS A 18 -8.79 2.43 -66.25
CA HIS A 18 -8.51 3.61 -65.42
C HIS A 18 -9.64 3.81 -64.41
N ILE A 19 -9.29 3.94 -63.13
CA ILE A 19 -10.26 4.19 -62.04
C ILE A 19 -10.27 5.68 -61.69
N SER A 20 -9.11 6.23 -61.32
CA SER A 20 -9.01 7.60 -60.83
C SER A 20 -7.62 8.22 -61.05
N SER A 21 -7.59 9.55 -61.14
CA SER A 21 -6.37 10.36 -61.21
C SER A 21 -6.39 11.40 -60.09
N LEU A 22 -5.46 11.30 -59.16
CA LEU A 22 -5.38 12.14 -57.97
C LEU A 22 -4.13 13.01 -58.02
N PHE A 23 -4.29 14.30 -57.74
CA PHE A 23 -3.21 15.28 -57.72
C PHE A 23 -2.82 15.61 -56.28
N SER A 24 -1.57 16.02 -56.07
CA SER A 24 -1.01 16.40 -54.76
C SER A 24 -0.18 17.68 -54.91
N SER A 25 0.09 18.36 -53.80
CA SER A 25 0.98 19.53 -53.67
C SER A 25 2.44 19.23 -54.06
N GLN A 26 3.28 20.27 -54.11
CA GLN A 26 4.71 20.25 -54.46
C GLN A 26 5.60 19.59 -53.38
N GLU A 27 5.20 18.46 -52.83
CA GLU A 27 5.96 17.72 -51.82
C GLU A 27 6.70 16.53 -52.44
N THR A 28 7.82 16.13 -51.84
CA THR A 28 8.62 15.01 -52.35
C THR A 28 8.07 13.68 -51.83
N LEU A 29 7.61 12.81 -52.74
CA LEU A 29 7.09 11.50 -52.37
C LEU A 29 8.21 10.56 -51.95
N VAL A 30 8.07 9.93 -50.78
CA VAL A 30 9.02 8.97 -50.22
C VAL A 30 8.57 7.56 -50.49
N ASP A 31 7.33 7.27 -50.09
CA ASP A 31 6.73 5.94 -50.15
C ASP A 31 5.20 6.05 -50.19
N PHE A 32 4.52 5.01 -50.66
CA PHE A 32 3.06 4.94 -50.68
C PHE A 32 2.57 3.49 -50.59
N ALA A 33 1.38 3.31 -50.00
CA ALA A 33 0.68 2.03 -49.96
C ALA A 33 -0.77 2.19 -50.45
N LEU A 34 -1.29 1.15 -51.06
CA LEU A 34 -2.64 1.11 -51.63
C LEU A 34 -3.47 0.03 -50.91
N THR A 35 -4.68 0.39 -50.48
CA THR A 35 -5.72 -0.54 -50.02
C THR A 35 -6.78 -0.73 -51.10
N SER A 36 -7.86 -1.45 -50.80
CA SER A 36 -8.97 -1.62 -51.75
C SER A 36 -9.63 -0.29 -52.14
N ALA A 37 -9.64 0.72 -51.27
CA ALA A 37 -10.34 1.99 -51.49
C ALA A 37 -9.52 3.24 -51.16
N GLU A 38 -8.35 3.10 -50.54
CA GLU A 38 -7.54 4.24 -50.07
C GLU A 38 -6.10 4.18 -50.56
N ILE A 39 -5.51 5.36 -50.79
CA ILE A 39 -4.07 5.53 -50.97
C ILE A 39 -3.51 6.21 -49.73
N TRP A 40 -2.49 5.60 -49.15
CA TRP A 40 -1.66 6.19 -48.11
C TRP A 40 -0.33 6.62 -48.71
N ALA A 41 0.10 7.85 -48.44
CA ALA A 41 1.36 8.37 -48.97
C ALA A 41 2.15 9.12 -47.89
N LEU A 42 3.47 8.96 -47.99
CA LEU A 42 4.47 9.59 -47.14
C LEU A 42 5.28 10.57 -47.98
N TRP A 43 5.33 11.82 -47.54
CA TRP A 43 6.09 12.89 -48.19
C TRP A 43 7.10 13.55 -47.25
N HIS A 44 8.08 14.24 -47.84
CA HIS A 44 8.85 15.28 -47.16
C HIS A 44 8.55 16.66 -47.73
N THR A 45 8.45 17.64 -46.83
CA THR A 45 8.47 19.07 -47.18
C THR A 45 9.87 19.53 -47.59
N GLU A 46 9.98 20.75 -48.12
CA GLU A 46 11.28 21.38 -48.41
C GLU A 46 12.16 21.49 -47.14
N ASP A 47 11.53 21.62 -45.97
CA ASP A 47 12.18 21.66 -44.65
C ASP A 47 12.49 20.27 -44.06
N ASN A 48 12.40 19.20 -44.86
CA ASN A 48 12.56 17.79 -44.43
C ASN A 48 11.59 17.33 -43.33
N GLN A 49 10.44 17.99 -43.14
CA GLN A 49 9.42 17.52 -42.22
C GLN A 49 8.62 16.37 -42.83
N THR A 50 8.20 15.43 -42.00
CA THR A 50 7.49 14.22 -42.43
C THR A 50 6.00 14.49 -42.52
N LEU A 51 5.41 14.33 -43.70
CA LEU A 51 3.97 14.44 -43.89
C LEU A 51 3.39 13.09 -44.31
N VAL A 52 2.33 12.66 -43.62
CA VAL A 52 1.55 11.50 -44.01
C VAL A 52 0.13 11.95 -44.27
N LYS A 53 -0.43 11.52 -45.40
CA LYS A 53 -1.81 11.82 -45.81
C LYS A 53 -2.39 10.59 -46.48
N TYR A 54 -3.71 10.49 -46.44
CA TYR A 54 -4.45 9.43 -47.10
C TYR A 54 -5.62 10.01 -47.88
N ILE A 55 -6.09 9.28 -48.87
CA ILE A 55 -7.24 9.67 -49.69
C ILE A 55 -8.05 8.43 -50.07
N ASN A 56 -9.37 8.49 -49.89
CA ASN A 56 -10.28 7.50 -50.43
C ASN A 56 -10.56 7.84 -51.90
N PHE A 57 -10.17 6.96 -52.83
CA PHE A 57 -10.26 7.26 -54.26
C PHE A 57 -11.58 6.79 -54.91
N GLU A 58 -12.44 6.09 -54.16
CA GLU A 58 -13.76 5.65 -54.63
C GLU A 58 -14.87 6.63 -54.23
N GLN A 59 -14.82 7.16 -53.01
CA GLN A 59 -15.88 7.98 -52.41
C GLN A 59 -15.59 9.48 -52.43
N ASN A 60 -14.33 9.90 -52.53
CA ASN A 60 -13.96 11.30 -52.44
C ASN A 60 -14.10 12.04 -53.79
N VAL A 61 -15.27 12.62 -54.02
CA VAL A 61 -15.57 13.44 -55.21
C VAL A 61 -14.74 14.74 -55.24
N ALA A 62 -14.32 15.24 -54.08
CA ALA A 62 -13.58 16.50 -53.94
C ALA A 62 -12.06 16.34 -54.18
N GLY A 63 -11.53 15.11 -54.18
CA GLY A 63 -10.10 14.84 -54.40
C GLY A 63 -9.18 15.39 -53.30
N GLN A 64 -9.70 15.60 -52.09
CA GLN A 64 -8.97 16.17 -50.96
C GLN A 64 -8.18 15.12 -50.19
N TRP A 65 -6.95 15.45 -49.79
CA TRP A 65 -6.11 14.57 -48.98
C TRP A 65 -6.34 14.82 -47.49
N ASN A 66 -6.59 13.75 -46.74
CA ASN A 66 -6.73 13.80 -45.29
C ASN A 66 -5.36 13.72 -44.64
N GLN A 67 -4.98 14.75 -43.88
CA GLN A 67 -3.69 14.83 -43.21
C GLN A 67 -3.68 14.01 -41.91
N VAL A 68 -2.56 13.33 -41.65
CA VAL A 68 -2.30 12.62 -40.40
C VAL A 68 -1.45 13.51 -39.50
N PHE A 69 -1.86 13.66 -38.25
CA PHE A 69 -1.08 14.36 -37.24
C PHE A 69 0.08 13.48 -36.77
N VAL A 70 1.31 13.91 -37.09
CA VAL A 70 2.53 13.25 -36.64
C VAL A 70 3.03 13.95 -35.38
N GLN A 71 3.50 13.18 -34.40
CA GLN A 71 4.11 13.73 -33.20
C GLN A 71 5.28 14.66 -33.57
N PRO A 72 5.30 15.91 -33.07
CA PRO A 72 6.41 16.83 -33.32
C PRO A 72 7.68 16.34 -32.60
N LEU A 73 8.82 16.84 -33.08
CA LEU A 73 10.10 16.69 -32.39
C LEU A 73 10.08 17.44 -31.04
N PRO A 74 10.95 17.07 -30.09
CA PRO A 74 11.17 17.88 -28.89
C PRO A 74 11.53 19.32 -29.26
N GLU A 75 11.22 20.27 -28.36
CA GLU A 75 11.49 21.70 -28.58
C GLU A 75 13.00 21.96 -28.69
N GLU A 76 13.41 22.99 -29.43
CA GLU A 76 14.84 23.28 -29.63
C GLU A 76 15.52 23.80 -28.35
N GLU A 77 14.77 24.48 -27.48
CA GLU A 77 15.27 25.08 -26.25
C GLU A 77 14.42 24.66 -25.04
N VAL A 78 15.09 24.47 -23.89
CA VAL A 78 14.44 24.18 -22.62
C VAL A 78 14.51 25.42 -21.75
N MET A 79 13.35 25.97 -21.39
CA MET A 79 13.27 27.14 -20.51
C MET A 79 13.50 26.71 -19.06
N VAL A 80 14.60 27.18 -18.47
CA VAL A 80 14.93 26.98 -17.06
C VAL A 80 14.73 28.29 -16.30
N ARG A 81 13.87 28.30 -15.29
CA ARG A 81 13.67 29.48 -14.45
C ARG A 81 14.77 29.59 -13.39
N HIS A 82 15.03 30.81 -12.91
CA HIS A 82 16.00 31.05 -11.83
C HIS A 82 15.64 30.38 -10.49
N ASP A 83 14.38 29.99 -10.28
CA ASP A 83 13.93 29.29 -9.07
C ASP A 83 14.07 27.76 -9.14
N GLN A 84 14.58 27.21 -10.25
CA GLN A 84 14.75 25.78 -10.48
C GLN A 84 16.23 25.40 -10.60
N ASP A 85 16.57 24.16 -10.20
CA ASP A 85 17.87 23.57 -10.49
C ASP A 85 17.92 23.18 -11.98
N PRO A 86 18.81 23.80 -12.80
CA PRO A 86 18.93 23.44 -14.22
C PRO A 86 19.11 21.94 -14.42
N ARG A 87 19.91 21.29 -13.57
CA ARG A 87 20.17 19.86 -13.68
C ARG A 87 18.89 19.04 -13.57
N GLU A 88 18.06 19.32 -12.58
CA GLU A 88 16.81 18.57 -12.37
C GLU A 88 15.84 18.79 -13.55
N THR A 89 15.69 20.03 -14.02
CA THR A 89 14.82 20.37 -15.15
C THR A 89 15.26 19.67 -16.44
N TYR A 90 16.56 19.70 -16.79
CA TYR A 90 17.06 19.04 -17.99
C TYR A 90 16.97 17.52 -17.90
N LEU A 91 17.24 16.94 -16.73
CA LEU A 91 17.09 15.50 -16.50
C LEU A 91 15.63 15.07 -16.62
N GLU A 92 14.70 15.80 -16.02
CA GLU A 92 13.27 15.51 -16.14
C GLU A 92 12.83 15.57 -17.61
N TYR A 93 13.27 16.59 -18.35
CA TYR A 93 12.91 16.75 -19.77
C TYR A 93 13.52 15.65 -20.66
N LEU A 94 14.82 15.35 -20.52
CA LEU A 94 15.52 14.31 -21.30
C LEU A 94 14.94 12.91 -21.03
N PHE A 95 14.64 12.64 -19.76
CA PHE A 95 14.11 11.37 -19.28
C PHE A 95 12.59 11.44 -19.06
N THR A 96 11.88 12.28 -19.82
CA THR A 96 10.42 12.13 -19.95
C THR A 96 10.15 11.00 -20.96
N PRO A 97 9.31 10.00 -20.64
CA PRO A 97 9.01 8.90 -21.54
C PRO A 97 8.56 9.38 -22.93
N GLY A 98 9.20 8.84 -23.97
CA GLY A 98 8.89 9.06 -25.39
C GLY A 98 9.25 10.43 -25.98
N ARG A 99 9.97 11.31 -25.25
CA ARG A 99 10.64 12.46 -25.88
C ARG A 99 11.89 12.02 -26.62
N PHE A 100 12.79 11.32 -25.93
CA PHE A 100 14.05 10.82 -26.48
C PHE A 100 14.10 9.30 -26.45
N THR A 101 14.73 8.71 -27.48
CA THR A 101 15.05 7.29 -27.48
C THR A 101 16.31 7.01 -26.65
N ASN A 102 16.37 5.85 -25.99
CA ASN A 102 17.56 5.42 -25.25
C ASN A 102 18.83 5.48 -26.15
N ALA A 103 18.69 5.04 -27.40
CA ALA A 103 19.77 5.08 -28.38
C ALA A 103 20.25 6.51 -28.74
N ALA A 104 19.38 7.53 -28.69
CA ALA A 104 19.79 8.92 -28.91
C ALA A 104 20.64 9.44 -27.74
N ILE A 105 20.19 9.22 -26.51
CA ILE A 105 20.88 9.68 -25.29
C ILE A 105 22.22 8.95 -25.14
N GLN A 106 22.26 7.63 -25.35
CA GLN A 106 23.49 6.84 -25.29
C GLN A 106 24.54 7.31 -26.31
N LYS A 107 24.12 7.61 -27.55
CA LYS A 107 25.05 8.14 -28.57
C LYS A 107 25.54 9.55 -28.23
N ALA A 108 24.66 10.40 -27.70
CA ALA A 108 25.06 11.72 -27.23
C ALA A 108 26.09 11.61 -26.10
N LEU A 109 25.85 10.72 -25.12
CA LEU A 109 26.76 10.45 -24.00
C LEU A 109 28.14 9.95 -24.46
N GLN A 110 28.19 8.99 -25.39
CA GLN A 110 29.45 8.46 -25.92
C GLN A 110 30.33 9.53 -26.57
N ILE A 111 29.73 10.52 -27.20
CA ILE A 111 30.46 11.60 -27.88
C ILE A 111 30.82 12.71 -26.90
N PHE A 112 29.92 13.01 -25.96
CA PHE A 112 30.12 14.03 -24.96
C PHE A 112 31.26 13.66 -23.99
N SER A 113 31.34 12.41 -23.57
CA SER A 113 32.34 11.92 -22.60
C SER A 113 33.76 11.73 -23.15
N GLN A 114 34.00 11.87 -24.46
CA GLN A 114 35.29 11.66 -25.16
C GLN A 114 36.05 10.36 -24.79
N GLY A 115 35.41 9.41 -24.12
CA GLY A 115 36.01 8.19 -23.58
C GLY A 115 35.80 7.01 -24.51
N ASP A 116 36.80 6.11 -24.57
CA ASP A 116 36.75 4.84 -25.29
C ASP A 116 35.85 3.79 -24.56
N GLU A 117 35.16 4.20 -23.49
CA GLU A 117 34.28 3.36 -22.70
C GLU A 117 32.99 3.07 -23.47
N ARG A 118 32.83 1.79 -23.85
CA ARG A 118 31.63 1.31 -24.51
C ARG A 118 30.50 1.20 -23.48
N HIS A 119 29.70 2.27 -23.33
CA HIS A 119 28.40 2.20 -22.68
C HIS A 119 27.47 1.29 -23.53
N LEU A 120 27.50 -0.02 -23.27
CA LEU A 120 26.62 -1.00 -23.89
C LEU A 120 25.51 -1.37 -22.90
N ASP A 121 24.27 -1.20 -23.32
CA ASP A 121 23.06 -1.68 -22.65
C ASP A 121 22.87 -1.21 -21.20
N LEU A 122 23.13 0.08 -20.93
CA LEU A 122 22.80 0.70 -19.64
C LEU A 122 21.27 0.71 -19.40
N THR A 123 20.87 0.42 -18.17
CA THR A 123 19.50 0.65 -17.70
C THR A 123 19.18 2.15 -17.67
N TRP A 124 17.90 2.52 -17.56
CA TRP A 124 17.49 3.92 -17.59
C TRP A 124 18.03 4.74 -16.41
N ASP A 125 18.08 4.14 -15.22
CA ASP A 125 18.62 4.78 -14.02
C ASP A 125 20.14 4.89 -14.06
N GLU A 126 20.83 3.88 -14.59
CA GLU A 126 22.27 3.94 -14.83
C GLU A 126 22.60 5.01 -15.87
N LEU A 127 21.84 5.08 -16.97
CA LEU A 127 22.02 6.12 -17.99
C LEU A 127 21.82 7.51 -17.40
N LYS A 128 20.81 7.71 -16.54
CA LYS A 128 20.59 8.98 -15.85
C LYS A 128 21.80 9.36 -15.00
N LYS A 129 22.37 8.41 -14.25
CA LYS A 129 23.58 8.62 -13.43
C LYS A 129 24.81 8.94 -14.30
N GLU A 130 25.06 8.18 -15.34
CA GLU A 130 26.20 8.40 -16.23
C GLU A 130 26.10 9.76 -16.95
N VAL A 131 24.91 10.16 -17.41
CA VAL A 131 24.69 11.50 -17.99
C VAL A 131 24.98 12.59 -16.95
N THR A 132 24.51 12.44 -15.71
CA THR A 132 24.83 13.43 -14.66
C THR A 132 26.33 13.52 -14.39
N LEU A 133 27.03 12.39 -14.30
CA LEU A 133 28.46 12.36 -14.05
C LEU A 133 29.25 12.98 -15.21
N ALA A 134 28.86 12.68 -16.46
CA ALA A 134 29.52 13.23 -17.63
C ALA A 134 29.39 14.75 -17.71
N VAL A 135 28.17 15.30 -17.55
CA VAL A 135 27.93 16.75 -17.58
C VAL A 135 28.59 17.44 -16.39
N GLU A 136 28.52 16.86 -15.17
CA GLU A 136 29.18 17.40 -13.99
C GLU A 136 30.71 17.39 -14.11
N SER A 137 31.29 16.38 -14.77
CA SER A 137 32.74 16.29 -14.97
C SER A 137 33.28 17.37 -15.91
N GLU A 138 32.62 17.60 -17.05
CA GLU A 138 32.92 18.69 -17.98
C GLU A 138 32.71 20.06 -17.34
N PHE A 139 31.63 20.19 -16.55
CA PHE A 139 31.36 21.39 -15.77
C PHE A 139 32.49 21.68 -14.77
N GLN A 140 32.88 20.70 -13.95
CA GLN A 140 33.98 20.84 -12.97
C GLN A 140 35.32 21.16 -13.63
N GLY A 141 35.58 20.62 -14.83
CA GLY A 141 36.77 20.95 -15.61
C GLY A 141 36.84 22.42 -16.06
N SER A 142 35.69 23.09 -16.18
CA SER A 142 35.59 24.48 -16.66
C SER A 142 35.61 25.54 -15.56
N VAL A 143 35.34 25.16 -14.30
CA VAL A 143 35.36 26.08 -13.15
C VAL A 143 36.82 26.36 -12.76
N THR A 144 37.42 27.38 -13.37
CA THR A 144 38.82 27.78 -13.11
C THR A 144 38.99 28.71 -11.90
N GLU A 145 37.90 29.29 -11.38
CA GLU A 145 37.91 30.26 -10.29
C GLU A 145 37.44 29.65 -8.97
N TYR A 146 38.17 29.90 -7.87
CA TYR A 146 37.85 29.38 -6.53
C TYR A 146 36.57 29.98 -5.91
N GLU A 147 36.08 31.11 -6.43
CA GLU A 147 34.86 31.80 -5.99
C GLU A 147 34.03 32.20 -7.23
N CYS A 148 33.13 31.32 -7.68
CA CYS A 148 32.18 31.62 -8.75
C CYS A 148 30.92 32.25 -8.13
N SER A 149 30.38 33.33 -8.72
CA SER A 149 29.10 33.88 -8.26
C SER A 149 27.96 32.88 -8.51
N PRO A 150 26.89 32.88 -7.68
CA PRO A 150 25.78 31.93 -7.87
C PRO A 150 25.10 32.09 -9.24
N ASP A 151 25.06 33.31 -9.80
CA ASP A 151 24.47 33.59 -11.11
C ASP A 151 25.35 33.06 -12.25
N GLU A 152 26.67 33.23 -12.18
CA GLU A 152 27.62 32.66 -13.16
C GLU A 152 27.62 31.14 -13.09
N PHE A 153 27.56 30.57 -11.89
CA PHE A 153 27.45 29.12 -11.69
C PHE A 153 26.18 28.56 -12.34
N TRP A 154 25.04 29.22 -12.13
CA TRP A 154 23.76 28.83 -12.74
C TRP A 154 23.80 28.95 -14.27
N GLN A 155 24.34 30.05 -14.82
CA GLN A 155 24.47 30.24 -16.26
C GLN A 155 25.36 29.18 -16.91
N LEU A 156 26.49 28.85 -16.29
CA LEU A 156 27.38 27.79 -16.75
C LEU A 156 26.66 26.43 -16.74
N GLN A 157 25.93 26.10 -15.67
CA GLN A 157 25.13 24.86 -15.64
C GLN A 157 24.14 24.79 -16.80
N VAL A 158 23.37 25.86 -17.05
CA VAL A 158 22.43 25.92 -18.17
C VAL A 158 23.15 25.74 -19.52
N GLU A 159 24.34 26.33 -19.69
CA GLU A 159 25.13 26.21 -20.92
C GLU A 159 25.60 24.76 -21.17
N PHE A 160 26.09 24.06 -20.15
CA PHE A 160 26.55 22.68 -20.31
C PHE A 160 25.40 21.71 -20.55
N TRP A 161 24.29 21.87 -19.82
CA TRP A 161 23.11 21.05 -20.02
C TRP A 161 22.44 21.32 -21.37
N SER A 162 22.37 22.57 -21.84
CA SER A 162 21.83 22.90 -23.16
C SER A 162 22.69 22.33 -24.30
N LYS A 163 24.03 22.34 -24.16
CA LYS A 163 24.94 21.67 -25.10
C LYS A 163 24.66 20.17 -25.20
N PHE A 164 24.54 19.48 -24.06
CA PHE A 164 24.23 18.05 -24.04
C PHE A 164 22.84 17.76 -24.63
N TYR A 165 21.85 18.60 -24.30
CA TYR A 165 20.50 18.53 -24.84
C TYR A 165 20.49 18.67 -26.37
N ALA A 166 21.18 19.67 -26.91
CA ALA A 166 21.28 19.88 -28.35
C ALA A 166 21.92 18.68 -29.06
N CYS A 167 22.93 18.03 -28.46
CA CYS A 167 23.48 16.77 -28.98
C CYS A 167 22.41 15.67 -29.02
N CYS A 168 21.63 15.50 -27.96
CA CYS A 168 20.53 14.52 -27.92
C CYS A 168 19.48 14.80 -29.01
N LEU A 169 19.11 16.07 -29.22
CA LEU A 169 18.15 16.50 -30.23
C LEU A 169 18.60 16.14 -31.65
N GLN A 170 19.85 16.46 -32.01
CA GLN A 170 20.42 16.11 -33.33
C GLN A 170 20.36 14.61 -33.62
N TYR A 171 20.65 13.75 -32.63
CA TYR A 171 20.55 12.31 -32.82
C TYR A 171 19.11 11.83 -32.90
N GLN A 172 18.21 12.42 -32.11
CA GLN A 172 16.79 12.10 -32.15
C GLN A 172 16.17 12.49 -33.51
N GLU A 173 16.54 13.62 -34.09
CA GLU A 173 16.18 14.03 -35.45
C GLU A 173 16.68 13.05 -36.51
N ALA A 174 17.93 12.58 -36.37
CA ALA A 174 18.46 11.58 -37.30
C ALA A 174 17.69 10.25 -37.21
N LEU A 175 17.23 9.87 -36.01
CA LEU A 175 16.47 8.64 -35.76
C LEU A 175 14.98 8.77 -36.13
N SER A 176 14.42 9.99 -36.12
CA SER A 176 13.02 10.26 -36.45
C SER A 176 12.73 10.25 -37.95
N ARG A 177 13.77 10.27 -38.79
CA ARG A 177 13.64 10.24 -40.26
C ARG A 177 12.84 9.00 -40.71
N PRO A 178 11.79 9.19 -41.53
CA PRO A 178 10.93 8.11 -41.97
C PRO A 178 11.64 7.35 -43.10
N LEU A 179 11.44 6.03 -43.11
CA LEU A 179 12.04 5.11 -44.07
C LEU A 179 11.01 4.53 -45.03
N ALA A 180 9.87 4.10 -44.50
CA ALA A 180 8.83 3.43 -45.27
C ALA A 180 7.47 3.51 -44.57
N LEU A 181 6.41 3.32 -45.33
CA LEU A 181 5.05 3.17 -44.85
C LEU A 181 4.63 1.69 -45.02
N LEU A 182 4.29 1.03 -43.91
CA LEU A 182 3.87 -0.37 -43.90
C LEU A 182 2.36 -0.45 -43.63
N LEU A 183 1.64 -1.10 -44.53
CA LEU A 183 0.21 -1.34 -44.40
C LEU A 183 -0.07 -2.84 -44.36
N ASN A 184 -0.76 -3.29 -43.31
CA ASN A 184 -1.24 -4.68 -43.23
C ASN A 184 -2.67 -4.76 -43.78
N PRO A 185 -2.90 -5.41 -44.95
CA PRO A 185 -4.22 -5.44 -45.58
C PRO A 185 -5.25 -6.27 -44.79
N TYR A 186 -4.81 -7.16 -43.90
CA TYR A 186 -5.72 -8.01 -43.11
C TYR A 186 -6.25 -7.31 -41.87
N THR A 187 -5.48 -6.38 -41.29
CA THR A 187 -5.85 -5.66 -40.08
C THR A 187 -6.11 -4.17 -40.31
N SER A 188 -5.86 -3.67 -41.52
CA SER A 188 -5.86 -2.23 -41.84
C SER A 188 -4.94 -1.41 -40.92
N MET A 189 -3.91 -2.05 -40.35
CA MET A 189 -2.93 -1.38 -39.50
C MET A 189 -1.94 -0.65 -40.40
N VAL A 190 -1.75 0.64 -40.13
CA VAL A 190 -0.76 1.48 -40.81
C VAL A 190 0.35 1.82 -39.83
N CYS A 191 1.58 1.50 -40.21
CA CYS A 191 2.79 1.74 -39.43
C CYS A 191 3.78 2.57 -40.24
N LEU A 192 4.26 3.65 -39.63
CA LEU A 192 5.34 4.48 -40.15
C LEU A 192 6.65 3.98 -39.54
N LEU A 193 7.52 3.43 -40.39
CA LEU A 193 8.83 2.96 -40.00
C LEU A 193 9.82 4.13 -40.05
N LYS A 194 10.42 4.47 -38.90
CA LYS A 194 11.50 5.46 -38.79
C LYS A 194 12.83 4.74 -38.51
N LYS A 195 13.96 5.45 -38.63
CA LYS A 195 15.29 4.85 -38.39
C LYS A 195 15.48 4.29 -36.98
N GLY A 196 14.92 4.95 -35.97
CA GLY A 196 15.05 4.55 -34.56
C GLY A 196 13.75 4.12 -33.87
N THR A 197 12.59 4.41 -34.46
CA THR A 197 11.28 4.14 -33.84
C THR A 197 10.25 3.63 -34.85
N GLN A 198 9.18 3.05 -34.34
CA GLN A 198 8.01 2.64 -35.12
C GLN A 198 6.82 3.45 -34.61
N SER A 199 6.04 4.04 -35.51
CA SER A 199 4.85 4.81 -35.15
C SER A 199 3.61 4.15 -35.74
N PHE A 200 2.63 3.83 -34.91
CA PHE A 200 1.36 3.25 -35.34
C PHE A 200 0.31 4.35 -35.50
N LEU A 201 -0.42 4.33 -36.60
CA LEU A 201 -1.48 5.29 -36.85
C LEU A 201 -2.79 4.79 -36.23
N MET A 202 -3.58 5.73 -35.74
CA MET A 202 -4.85 5.49 -35.07
C MET A 202 -5.87 6.57 -35.45
N PRO A 203 -7.17 6.25 -35.47
CA PRO A 203 -8.22 7.26 -35.65
C PRO A 203 -8.18 8.30 -34.52
N CYS A 204 -8.43 9.56 -34.89
CA CYS A 204 -8.54 10.67 -33.96
C CYS A 204 -10.00 10.82 -33.50
N SER A 205 -10.25 11.20 -32.25
CA SER A 205 -11.60 11.59 -31.83
C SER A 205 -12.00 12.91 -32.49
N LEU A 206 -13.30 13.16 -32.68
CA LEU A 206 -13.77 14.36 -33.37
C LEU A 206 -13.30 15.65 -32.70
N VAL A 207 -13.41 15.73 -31.38
CA VAL A 207 -12.99 16.90 -30.59
C VAL A 207 -11.50 17.18 -30.78
N ASP A 208 -10.68 16.14 -30.70
CA ASP A 208 -9.23 16.26 -30.88
C ASP A 208 -8.89 16.63 -32.34
N HIS A 209 -9.62 16.06 -33.32
CA HIS A 209 -9.46 16.37 -34.74
C HIS A 209 -9.75 17.85 -35.04
N LEU A 210 -10.87 18.38 -34.55
CA LEU A 210 -11.26 19.77 -34.74
C LEU A 210 -10.24 20.76 -34.16
N TYR A 211 -9.63 20.41 -33.02
CA TYR A 211 -8.62 21.25 -32.37
C TYR A 211 -7.24 21.18 -33.07
N LEU A 212 -6.87 20.03 -33.64
CA LEU A 212 -5.56 19.85 -34.29
C LEU A 212 -5.50 20.30 -35.76
N LEU A 213 -6.64 20.42 -36.45
CA LEU A 213 -6.70 20.86 -37.84
C LEU A 213 -6.15 22.27 -38.05
N SER A 214 -5.46 22.52 -39.17
CA SER A 214 -5.12 23.86 -39.65
C SER A 214 -6.29 24.48 -40.43
N ASN A 215 -6.52 25.79 -40.27
CA ASN A 215 -7.75 26.55 -40.56
C ASN A 215 -8.39 26.51 -41.98
N GLU A 216 -7.98 25.66 -42.93
CA GLU A 216 -8.38 25.81 -44.33
C GLU A 216 -9.50 24.90 -44.85
N HIS A 217 -9.89 23.81 -44.16
CA HIS A 217 -10.91 22.89 -44.66
C HIS A 217 -12.01 22.62 -43.63
N LEU A 218 -13.04 23.46 -43.68
CA LEU A 218 -14.25 23.37 -42.87
C LEU A 218 -15.15 22.23 -43.37
N LEU A 219 -15.39 21.26 -42.49
CA LEU A 219 -16.50 20.30 -42.48
C LEU A 219 -16.82 19.64 -43.82
N THR A 220 -16.34 18.41 -44.01
CA THR A 220 -16.99 17.52 -44.98
C THR A 220 -18.43 17.24 -44.52
N GLU A 221 -19.36 17.01 -45.46
CA GLU A 221 -20.79 16.75 -45.16
C GLU A 221 -21.01 15.59 -44.15
N ASP A 222 -20.00 14.74 -43.94
CA ASP A 222 -19.97 13.64 -42.98
C ASP A 222 -19.82 14.10 -41.51
N ASP A 223 -19.18 15.25 -41.23
CA ASP A 223 -18.99 15.75 -39.86
C ASP A 223 -20.30 16.32 -39.25
N ALA A 224 -21.25 16.66 -40.12
CA ALA A 224 -22.58 17.15 -39.73
C ALA A 224 -23.54 16.04 -39.30
N ALA A 225 -23.17 14.76 -39.46
CA ALA A 225 -24.01 13.62 -39.09
C ALA A 225 -23.94 13.25 -37.59
N ILE A 226 -23.00 13.81 -36.83
CA ILE A 226 -22.70 13.39 -35.44
C ILE A 226 -23.37 14.27 -34.40
N PHE A 227 -23.38 15.59 -34.61
CA PHE A 227 -24.24 16.49 -33.86
C PHE A 227 -25.55 16.53 -34.63
N ASP A 228 -26.59 15.83 -34.16
CA ASP A 228 -27.92 15.72 -34.79
C ASP A 228 -28.54 17.06 -35.29
N ASP A 229 -27.94 18.20 -34.95
CA ASP A 229 -28.25 19.56 -35.41
C ASP A 229 -27.05 20.24 -36.11
N LEU A 230 -27.26 20.63 -37.37
CA LEU A 230 -26.29 21.31 -38.24
C LEU A 230 -25.94 22.73 -37.76
N GLU A 231 -26.81 23.36 -36.96
CA GLU A 231 -26.54 24.66 -36.37
C GLU A 231 -25.59 24.54 -35.17
N MET A 232 -25.74 23.48 -34.37
CA MET A 232 -24.89 23.20 -33.23
C MET A 232 -23.48 22.81 -33.63
N SER A 233 -23.31 22.03 -34.71
CA SER A 233 -21.97 21.69 -35.22
C SER A 233 -21.19 22.94 -35.65
N ARG A 234 -21.86 23.93 -36.24
CA ARG A 234 -21.25 25.22 -36.59
C ARG A 234 -20.80 26.01 -35.37
N ASP A 235 -21.66 26.11 -34.35
CA ASP A 235 -21.34 26.80 -33.09
C ASP A 235 -20.13 26.16 -32.39
N VAL A 236 -20.06 24.82 -32.33
CA VAL A 236 -18.92 24.08 -31.75
C VAL A 236 -17.65 24.28 -32.57
N VAL A 237 -17.74 24.26 -33.90
CA VAL A 237 -16.58 24.50 -34.75
C VAL A 237 -16.03 25.91 -34.53
N CYS A 238 -16.88 26.94 -34.59
CA CYS A 238 -16.48 28.34 -34.33
C CYS A 238 -15.83 28.48 -32.95
N LEU A 239 -16.39 27.83 -31.91
CA LEU A 239 -15.81 27.78 -30.57
C LEU A 239 -14.38 27.19 -30.59
N VAL A 240 -14.19 26.03 -31.21
CA VAL A 240 -12.86 25.38 -31.32
C VAL A 240 -11.87 26.25 -32.11
N GLN A 241 -12.33 27.04 -33.09
CA GLN A 241 -11.45 28.00 -33.76
C GLN A 241 -10.97 29.09 -32.79
N CYS A 242 -11.84 29.61 -31.91
CA CYS A 242 -11.42 30.54 -30.86
C CYS A 242 -10.40 29.89 -29.91
N LEU A 243 -10.61 28.63 -29.52
CA LEU A 243 -9.66 27.90 -28.67
C LEU A 243 -8.28 27.76 -29.32
N ARG A 244 -8.23 27.47 -30.63
CA ARG A 244 -6.95 27.37 -31.36
C ARG A 244 -6.20 28.71 -31.41
N LEU A 245 -6.89 29.82 -31.66
CA LEU A 245 -6.27 31.16 -31.63
C LEU A 245 -5.66 31.47 -30.26
N ILE A 246 -6.32 31.06 -29.18
CA ILE A 246 -5.77 31.15 -27.82
C ILE A 246 -4.58 30.20 -27.66
N GLY A 247 -4.71 28.94 -28.11
CA GLY A 247 -3.65 27.94 -28.01
C GLY A 247 -2.36 28.35 -28.72
N GLU A 248 -2.45 28.97 -29.90
CA GLU A 248 -1.34 29.47 -30.71
C GLU A 248 -0.63 30.69 -30.10
N SER A 249 -1.35 31.50 -29.31
CA SER A 249 -0.80 32.70 -28.66
C SER A 249 -0.18 32.45 -27.28
N ILE A 250 -0.36 31.27 -26.71
CA ILE A 250 0.18 30.92 -25.40
C ILE A 250 1.69 30.67 -25.48
N SER A 251 2.46 31.47 -24.75
CA SER A 251 3.91 31.28 -24.59
C SER A 251 4.22 30.09 -23.67
N MET A 252 5.46 29.60 -23.73
CA MET A 252 5.95 28.56 -22.80
C MET A 252 5.82 28.99 -21.32
N GLU A 253 6.06 30.27 -21.02
CA GLU A 253 5.91 30.80 -19.66
C GLU A 253 4.45 30.75 -19.17
N MET A 254 3.50 31.14 -20.03
CA MET A 254 2.07 31.06 -19.74
C MET A 254 1.61 29.61 -19.56
N ALA A 255 2.07 28.69 -20.41
CA ALA A 255 1.77 27.26 -20.27
C ALA A 255 2.28 26.70 -18.92
N PHE A 256 3.48 27.11 -18.51
CA PHE A 256 4.07 26.73 -17.22
C PHE A 256 3.27 27.26 -16.02
N ILE A 257 2.69 28.46 -16.08
CA ILE A 257 1.82 28.98 -15.01
C ILE A 257 0.66 28.01 -14.73
N MET A 258 0.01 27.50 -15.79
CA MET A 258 -1.07 26.52 -15.65
C MET A 258 -0.58 25.19 -15.07
N GLU A 259 0.55 24.65 -15.57
CA GLU A 259 1.11 23.39 -15.08
C GLU A 259 1.55 23.49 -13.61
N MET A 260 2.11 24.63 -13.19
CA MET A 260 2.47 24.90 -11.80
C MET A 260 1.25 25.05 -10.89
N ALA A 261 0.17 25.67 -11.39
CA ALA A 261 -1.07 25.74 -10.64
C ALA A 261 -1.63 24.34 -10.37
N CYS A 262 -1.62 23.45 -11.37
CA CYS A 262 -2.08 22.07 -11.23
C CYS A 262 -1.20 21.28 -10.25
N SER A 263 0.12 21.31 -10.40
CA SER A 263 1.05 20.56 -9.53
C SER A 263 1.01 21.02 -8.07
N ARG A 264 0.89 22.33 -7.84
CA ARG A 264 0.81 22.94 -6.49
C ARG A 264 -0.62 23.02 -5.94
N LEU A 265 -1.60 22.41 -6.62
CA LEU A 265 -2.99 22.34 -6.16
C LEU A 265 -3.64 23.71 -5.96
N GLN A 266 -3.26 24.67 -6.78
CA GLN A 266 -3.90 25.98 -6.87
C GLN A 266 -5.12 25.89 -7.79
N PRO A 267 -6.18 26.69 -7.56
CA PRO A 267 -7.36 26.72 -8.42
C PRO A 267 -6.96 27.12 -9.86
N PRO A 268 -7.17 26.24 -10.88
CA PRO A 268 -6.77 26.51 -12.26
C PRO A 268 -7.53 27.71 -12.86
N GLU A 269 -8.68 28.07 -12.28
CA GLU A 269 -9.45 29.25 -12.65
C GLU A 269 -8.64 30.55 -12.49
N LYS A 270 -7.84 30.64 -11.41
CA LYS A 270 -7.00 31.81 -11.14
C LYS A 270 -5.78 31.86 -12.05
N ALA A 271 -5.21 30.70 -12.37
CA ALA A 271 -4.12 30.62 -13.35
C ALA A 271 -4.60 31.04 -14.74
N ALA A 272 -5.80 30.60 -15.16
CA ALA A 272 -6.41 31.03 -16.41
C ALA A 272 -6.67 32.54 -16.44
N GLU A 273 -7.08 33.15 -15.31
CA GLU A 273 -7.25 34.60 -15.22
C GLU A 273 -5.91 35.36 -15.37
N GLN A 274 -4.84 34.88 -14.74
CA GLN A 274 -3.49 35.45 -14.89
C GLN A 274 -3.00 35.36 -16.33
N ILE A 275 -3.12 34.18 -16.94
CA ILE A 275 -2.73 33.97 -18.35
C ILE A 275 -3.54 34.88 -19.26
N LEU A 276 -4.84 35.08 -18.99
CA LEU A 276 -5.67 36.00 -19.77
C LEU A 276 -5.19 37.46 -19.63
N GLU A 277 -4.77 37.90 -18.45
CA GLU A 277 -4.18 39.24 -18.26
C GLU A 277 -2.91 39.41 -19.08
N ASP A 278 -2.03 38.40 -19.07
CA ASP A 278 -0.78 38.42 -19.83
C ASP A 278 -1.04 38.38 -21.34
N LEU A 279 -2.04 37.61 -21.80
CA LEU A 279 -2.46 37.58 -23.21
C LEU A 279 -2.99 38.94 -23.67
N ILE A 280 -3.81 39.60 -22.85
CA ILE A 280 -4.34 40.94 -23.17
C ILE A 280 -3.20 41.98 -23.18
N ALA A 281 -2.24 41.87 -22.26
CA ALA A 281 -1.09 42.78 -22.21
C ALA A 281 -0.15 42.63 -23.42
N ASN A 282 -0.05 41.41 -23.96
CA ASN A 282 0.85 41.05 -25.07
C ASN A 282 0.15 40.95 -26.44
N ASP A 283 -1.11 41.41 -26.57
CA ASP A 283 -1.88 41.33 -27.83
C ASP A 283 -1.32 42.27 -28.90
N THR A 284 -0.39 41.74 -29.71
CA THR A 284 0.29 42.49 -30.78
C THR A 284 -0.35 42.28 -32.15
N GLU A 285 -1.20 41.27 -32.31
CA GLU A 285 -1.73 40.82 -33.62
C GLU A 285 -3.24 41.06 -33.80
N ASN A 286 -3.88 41.86 -32.93
CA ASN A 286 -5.35 42.02 -32.87
C ASN A 286 -6.08 40.67 -32.73
N MET A 287 -5.45 39.69 -32.09
CA MET A 287 -6.01 38.35 -31.90
C MET A 287 -7.30 38.43 -31.10
N MET A 288 -7.35 39.34 -30.10
CA MET A 288 -8.56 39.53 -29.32
C MET A 288 -9.72 39.95 -30.22
N GLU A 289 -9.55 40.90 -31.15
CA GLU A 289 -10.62 41.32 -32.06
C GLU A 289 -11.13 40.17 -32.94
N GLU A 290 -10.24 39.30 -33.40
CA GLU A 290 -10.58 38.10 -34.17
C GLU A 290 -11.41 37.11 -33.35
N ILE A 291 -11.02 36.86 -32.10
CA ILE A 291 -11.78 36.03 -31.16
C ILE A 291 -13.16 36.64 -30.92
N HIS A 292 -13.25 37.95 -30.71
CA HIS A 292 -14.55 38.63 -30.55
C HIS A 292 -15.44 38.48 -31.78
N ARG A 293 -14.88 38.60 -32.98
CA ARG A 293 -15.63 38.41 -34.24
C ARG A 293 -16.20 37.01 -34.34
N LYS A 294 -15.38 35.98 -34.09
CA LYS A 294 -15.81 34.57 -34.13
C LYS A 294 -16.83 34.25 -33.03
N LEU A 295 -16.67 34.81 -31.84
CA LEU A 295 -17.65 34.67 -30.75
C LEU A 295 -19.02 35.26 -31.10
N GLN A 296 -19.07 36.34 -31.88
CA GLN A 296 -20.34 36.93 -32.36
C GLN A 296 -21.06 36.05 -33.39
N GLU A 297 -20.35 35.15 -34.08
CA GLU A 297 -20.95 34.19 -35.02
C GLU A 297 -21.68 33.05 -34.28
N ILE A 298 -21.33 32.80 -33.02
CA ILE A 298 -21.90 31.73 -32.19
C ILE A 298 -23.26 32.15 -31.65
N ARG A 299 -24.30 31.35 -31.90
CA ARG A 299 -25.65 31.66 -31.41
C ARG A 299 -25.82 31.37 -29.92
N ASN A 300 -25.29 30.22 -29.46
CA ASN A 300 -25.38 29.84 -28.06
C ASN A 300 -24.04 29.28 -27.52
N PRO A 301 -23.12 30.16 -27.05
CA PRO A 301 -21.80 29.74 -26.60
C PRO A 301 -21.85 28.83 -25.37
N ILE A 302 -22.82 29.05 -24.46
CA ILE A 302 -22.97 28.23 -23.24
C ILE A 302 -23.33 26.79 -23.61
N HIS A 303 -24.23 26.60 -24.57
CA HIS A 303 -24.60 25.26 -25.01
C HIS A 303 -23.47 24.57 -25.77
N ALA A 304 -22.78 25.28 -26.67
CA ALA A 304 -21.62 24.74 -27.39
C ALA A 304 -20.49 24.29 -26.44
N ILE A 305 -20.18 25.10 -25.42
CA ILE A 305 -19.23 24.75 -24.35
C ILE A 305 -19.72 23.51 -23.59
N GLY A 306 -21.00 23.46 -23.23
CA GLY A 306 -21.59 22.31 -22.53
C GLY A 306 -21.50 20.99 -23.33
N VAL A 307 -21.69 21.05 -24.65
CA VAL A 307 -21.51 19.88 -25.54
C VAL A 307 -20.05 19.46 -25.57
N LEU A 308 -19.11 20.38 -25.74
CA LEU A 308 -17.68 20.08 -25.75
C LEU A 308 -17.23 19.39 -24.45
N ILE A 309 -17.67 19.92 -23.29
CA ILE A 309 -17.39 19.32 -21.98
C ILE A 309 -17.96 17.91 -21.91
N ARG A 310 -19.20 17.69 -22.32
CA ARG A 310 -19.85 16.37 -22.28
C ARG A 310 -19.11 15.34 -23.14
N GLU A 311 -18.64 15.70 -24.32
CA GLU A 311 -17.88 14.78 -25.19
C GLU A 311 -16.48 14.45 -24.63
N MET A 312 -15.95 15.31 -23.76
CA MET A 312 -14.67 15.10 -23.07
C MET A 312 -14.84 14.50 -21.67
N ASP A 313 -16.05 14.34 -21.15
CA ASP A 313 -16.28 13.84 -19.81
C ASP A 313 -16.42 12.31 -19.83
N TYR A 314 -15.56 11.63 -19.08
CA TYR A 314 -15.58 10.17 -18.93
C TYR A 314 -16.11 9.72 -17.57
N GLU A 315 -16.76 10.62 -16.82
CA GLU A 315 -17.47 10.22 -15.61
C GLU A 315 -18.57 9.21 -15.96
N VAL A 316 -18.49 8.03 -15.36
CA VAL A 316 -19.36 6.90 -15.70
C VAL A 316 -20.56 6.90 -14.75
N ASP A 317 -21.77 6.90 -15.30
CA ASP A 317 -22.98 6.64 -14.52
C ASP A 317 -22.88 5.23 -13.89
N ALA A 318 -23.23 5.12 -12.60
CA ALA A 318 -23.05 3.94 -11.76
C ALA A 318 -23.74 2.63 -12.24
N ASP A 319 -24.44 2.66 -13.38
CA ASP A 319 -25.11 1.52 -14.01
C ASP A 319 -24.19 0.66 -14.88
N MET A 320 -22.89 0.60 -14.55
CA MET A 320 -21.98 -0.37 -15.14
C MET A 320 -22.27 -1.77 -14.59
N GLU A 321 -23.20 -2.46 -15.25
CA GLU A 321 -23.53 -3.85 -14.97
C GLU A 321 -22.27 -4.73 -14.85
N ARG A 322 -22.22 -5.47 -13.74
CA ARG A 322 -21.16 -6.40 -13.36
C ARG A 322 -20.78 -7.34 -14.52
N ALA A 323 -19.68 -7.04 -15.19
CA ALA A 323 -19.02 -7.98 -16.09
C ALA A 323 -18.50 -9.15 -15.26
N HIS A 324 -19.26 -10.25 -15.21
CA HIS A 324 -18.77 -11.51 -14.66
C HIS A 324 -17.66 -12.02 -15.57
N PRO A 325 -16.53 -12.52 -15.03
CA PRO A 325 -15.47 -13.10 -15.85
C PRO A 325 -15.97 -14.39 -16.49
N LEU A 326 -16.53 -14.30 -17.69
CA LEU A 326 -16.79 -15.47 -18.52
C LEU A 326 -15.46 -15.99 -19.08
N GLY A 327 -15.40 -17.32 -19.24
CA GLY A 327 -14.23 -18.06 -19.70
C GLY A 327 -13.54 -17.41 -20.90
N LEU A 328 -12.36 -16.88 -20.62
CA LEU A 328 -11.45 -16.20 -21.54
C LEU A 328 -11.19 -17.02 -22.81
N ARG A 329 -11.38 -16.40 -23.98
CA ARG A 329 -10.69 -16.86 -25.19
C ARG A 329 -9.20 -16.51 -25.06
N LEU A 330 -8.41 -17.48 -24.61
CA LEU A 330 -6.96 -17.40 -24.33
C LEU A 330 -6.12 -16.71 -25.43
N ASN A 331 -6.55 -16.75 -26.69
CA ASN A 331 -5.73 -16.30 -27.82
C ASN A 331 -5.59 -14.78 -27.95
N LEU A 332 -6.60 -13.98 -27.56
CA LEU A 332 -6.57 -12.51 -27.73
C LEU A 332 -5.90 -11.79 -26.55
N ASN A 333 -6.04 -12.33 -25.33
CA ASN A 333 -5.29 -11.85 -24.17
C ASN A 333 -3.78 -12.00 -24.36
N GLN A 334 -3.34 -13.01 -25.11
CA GLN A 334 -1.94 -13.19 -25.45
C GLN A 334 -1.48 -12.19 -26.53
N LEU A 335 -2.32 -11.90 -27.53
CA LEU A 335 -1.97 -11.00 -28.65
C LEU A 335 -1.84 -9.54 -28.19
N TYR A 336 -2.79 -9.07 -27.38
CA TYR A 336 -2.78 -7.72 -26.78
C TYR A 336 -2.04 -7.65 -25.45
N GLY A 337 -1.39 -8.75 -25.05
CA GLY A 337 -0.49 -8.78 -23.91
C GLY A 337 0.97 -8.51 -24.25
N SER A 338 1.28 -8.23 -25.52
CA SER A 338 2.62 -7.80 -25.92
C SER A 338 2.94 -6.41 -25.36
N ALA A 339 4.21 -6.19 -25.00
CA ALA A 339 4.68 -4.89 -24.50
C ALA A 339 4.45 -3.76 -25.53
N THR A 340 4.57 -4.06 -26.83
CA THR A 340 4.29 -3.09 -27.90
C THR A 340 2.82 -2.69 -27.96
N ALA A 341 1.89 -3.65 -27.82
CA ALA A 341 0.46 -3.31 -27.80
C ALA A 341 0.10 -2.47 -26.56
N ALA A 342 0.65 -2.84 -25.39
CA ALA A 342 0.47 -2.07 -24.16
C ALA A 342 1.01 -0.65 -24.30
N ALA A 343 2.20 -0.48 -24.87
CA ALA A 343 2.78 0.83 -25.13
C ALA A 343 1.90 1.65 -26.10
N VAL A 344 1.46 1.07 -27.23
CA VAL A 344 0.63 1.79 -28.20
C VAL A 344 -0.70 2.26 -27.60
N VAL A 345 -1.40 1.42 -26.85
CA VAL A 345 -2.66 1.79 -26.18
C VAL A 345 -2.43 2.86 -25.10
N SER A 346 -1.36 2.73 -24.31
CA SER A 346 -1.04 3.69 -23.25
C SER A 346 -0.62 5.04 -23.83
N TRP A 347 0.16 5.04 -24.91
CA TRP A 347 0.51 6.25 -25.66
C TRP A 347 -0.70 6.93 -26.29
N ALA A 348 -1.66 6.15 -26.80
CA ALA A 348 -2.92 6.69 -27.31
C ALA A 348 -3.69 7.47 -26.24
N VAL A 349 -3.83 6.88 -25.04
CA VAL A 349 -4.42 7.57 -23.88
C VAL A 349 -3.63 8.81 -23.49
N ALA A 350 -2.29 8.71 -23.42
CA ALA A 350 -1.43 9.84 -23.08
C ALA A 350 -1.60 11.01 -24.05
N LYS A 351 -1.72 10.73 -25.35
CA LYS A 351 -1.96 11.74 -26.39
C LYS A 351 -3.32 12.39 -26.26
N ILE A 352 -4.38 11.61 -26.07
CA ILE A 352 -5.74 12.15 -25.84
C ILE A 352 -5.74 13.04 -24.59
N ALA A 353 -5.16 12.58 -23.48
CA ALA A 353 -5.08 13.36 -22.25
C ALA A 353 -4.30 14.65 -22.42
N THR A 354 -3.20 14.62 -23.19
CA THR A 354 -2.39 15.82 -23.46
C THR A 354 -3.16 16.83 -24.32
N VAL A 355 -3.79 16.39 -25.41
CA VAL A 355 -4.57 17.29 -26.29
C VAL A 355 -5.76 17.87 -25.54
N ARG A 356 -6.50 17.06 -24.79
CA ARG A 356 -7.67 17.53 -24.04
C ARG A 356 -7.31 18.40 -22.85
N PHE A 357 -6.14 18.21 -22.24
CA PHE A 357 -5.61 19.17 -21.26
C PHE A 357 -5.43 20.55 -21.89
N LEU A 358 -4.87 20.64 -23.11
CA LEU A 358 -4.71 21.92 -23.82
C LEU A 358 -6.07 22.54 -24.17
N ILE A 359 -7.01 21.73 -24.68
CA ILE A 359 -8.38 22.18 -24.96
C ILE A 359 -9.04 22.74 -23.69
N CYS A 360 -8.91 22.05 -22.55
CA CYS A 360 -9.49 22.51 -21.28
C CYS A 360 -8.82 23.79 -20.76
N ARG A 361 -7.49 23.92 -20.91
CA ARG A 361 -6.74 25.15 -20.56
C ARG A 361 -7.26 26.33 -21.37
N ASP A 362 -7.30 26.17 -22.69
CA ASP A 362 -7.72 27.23 -23.61
C ASP A 362 -9.20 27.57 -23.40
N LEU A 363 -10.02 26.57 -23.08
CA LEU A 363 -11.43 26.75 -22.75
C LEU A 363 -11.62 27.54 -21.46
N LEU A 364 -10.84 27.27 -20.41
CA LEU A 364 -10.88 28.05 -19.17
C LEU A 364 -10.48 29.51 -19.43
N ILE A 365 -9.43 29.76 -20.22
CA ILE A 365 -9.01 31.11 -20.60
C ILE A 365 -10.14 31.82 -21.38
N LEU A 366 -10.77 31.12 -22.34
CA LEU A 366 -11.90 31.66 -23.10
C LEU A 366 -13.12 31.92 -22.19
N GLN A 367 -13.41 31.05 -21.24
CA GLN A 367 -14.49 31.24 -20.26
C GLN A 367 -14.25 32.46 -19.38
N GLN A 368 -13.00 32.71 -18.96
CA GLN A 368 -12.60 33.91 -18.23
C GLN A 368 -12.74 35.17 -19.10
N LEU A 369 -12.38 35.08 -20.39
CA LEU A 369 -12.59 36.16 -21.34
C LEU A 369 -14.08 36.47 -21.48
N LEU A 370 -14.93 35.46 -21.67
CA LEU A 370 -16.38 35.62 -21.74
C LEU A 370 -16.95 36.26 -20.46
N LEU A 371 -16.37 36.00 -19.28
CA LEU A 371 -16.78 36.66 -18.02
C LEU A 371 -16.42 38.14 -18.02
N ARG A 372 -15.23 38.51 -18.52
CA ARG A 372 -14.79 39.92 -18.64
C ARG A 372 -15.58 40.69 -19.69
N LEU A 373 -15.99 40.02 -20.77
CA LEU A 373 -16.83 40.57 -21.85
C LEU A 373 -18.31 40.61 -21.53
N GLY A 374 -18.71 40.12 -20.35
CA GLY A 374 -20.08 40.09 -19.83
C GLY A 374 -20.70 41.47 -19.58
N ASP A 375 -20.45 42.44 -20.46
CA ASP A 375 -21.26 43.63 -20.61
C ASP A 375 -22.69 43.23 -21.03
N PRO A 376 -23.74 43.85 -20.48
CA PRO A 376 -25.13 43.38 -20.54
C PRO A 376 -25.77 43.39 -21.94
N VAL A 377 -25.01 43.77 -22.97
CA VAL A 377 -25.48 43.98 -24.34
C VAL A 377 -25.26 42.75 -25.23
N VAL A 378 -24.30 41.88 -24.94
CA VAL A 378 -23.93 40.74 -25.82
C VAL A 378 -24.46 39.39 -25.30
N LEU A 379 -24.58 39.21 -23.98
CA LEU A 379 -25.02 37.97 -23.33
C LEU A 379 -26.21 38.28 -22.40
N GLY A 380 -27.43 38.06 -22.88
CA GLY A 380 -28.67 38.46 -22.19
C GLY A 380 -28.83 37.96 -20.75
N GLY A 381 -28.72 38.87 -19.77
CA GLY A 381 -29.28 38.75 -18.42
C GLY A 381 -28.61 37.76 -17.45
N GLY A 382 -28.81 37.99 -16.14
CA GLY A 382 -28.11 37.29 -15.04
C GLY A 382 -28.30 35.77 -14.93
N ARG A 383 -29.21 35.15 -15.71
CA ARG A 383 -29.32 33.68 -15.79
C ARG A 383 -28.18 33.05 -16.59
N LEU A 384 -27.67 33.73 -17.62
CA LEU A 384 -26.54 33.26 -18.41
C LEU A 384 -25.23 33.31 -17.62
N PHE A 385 -25.06 34.31 -16.75
CA PHE A 385 -23.92 34.44 -15.85
C PHE A 385 -23.83 33.28 -14.85
N GLN A 386 -24.96 32.85 -14.27
CA GLN A 386 -25.00 31.68 -13.38
C GLN A 386 -24.62 30.39 -14.12
N SER A 387 -25.20 30.14 -15.30
CA SER A 387 -24.83 28.97 -16.11
C SER A 387 -23.37 28.99 -16.57
N GLN A 388 -22.80 30.18 -16.78
CA GLN A 388 -21.39 30.31 -17.16
C GLN A 388 -20.45 29.99 -15.98
N GLN A 389 -20.79 30.43 -14.77
CA GLN A 389 -20.07 30.04 -13.56
C GLN A 389 -20.16 28.53 -13.30
N ASP A 390 -21.34 27.93 -13.50
CA ASP A 390 -21.52 26.48 -13.38
C ASP A 390 -20.64 25.70 -14.36
N LEU A 391 -20.53 26.16 -15.61
CA LEU A 391 -19.65 25.54 -16.61
C LEU A 391 -18.17 25.68 -16.25
N LEU A 392 -17.76 26.81 -15.67
CA LEU A 392 -16.39 27.05 -15.22
C LEU A 392 -16.01 26.10 -14.07
N HIS A 393 -16.95 25.84 -13.15
CA HIS A 393 -16.76 24.83 -12.10
C HIS A 393 -16.72 23.39 -12.61
N ARG A 394 -17.18 23.11 -13.84
CA ARG A 394 -17.06 21.79 -14.48
C ARG A 394 -15.76 21.62 -15.27
N THR A 395 -15.28 22.67 -15.93
CA THR A 395 -14.03 22.61 -16.72
C THR A 395 -12.79 22.48 -15.86
N SER A 396 -12.80 23.02 -14.64
CA SER A 396 -11.68 22.94 -13.70
C SER A 396 -11.36 21.50 -13.25
N PRO A 397 -12.31 20.70 -12.69
CA PRO A 397 -12.09 19.28 -12.41
C PRO A 397 -11.75 18.45 -13.65
N LEU A 398 -12.30 18.80 -14.81
CA LEU A 398 -11.99 18.14 -16.07
C LEU A 398 -10.52 18.33 -16.46
N LEU A 399 -10.01 19.57 -16.38
CA LEU A 399 -8.61 19.90 -16.61
C LEU A 399 -7.70 19.13 -15.64
N LEU A 400 -8.05 19.09 -14.35
CA LEU A 400 -7.28 18.39 -13.32
C LEU A 400 -7.28 16.86 -13.55
N SER A 401 -8.38 16.29 -14.04
CA SER A 401 -8.48 14.88 -14.41
C SER A 401 -7.53 14.54 -15.57
N TYR A 402 -7.52 15.36 -16.62
CA TYR A 402 -6.59 15.18 -17.75
C TYR A 402 -5.13 15.44 -17.36
N TYR A 403 -4.87 16.42 -16.49
CA TYR A 403 -3.55 16.65 -15.93
C TYR A 403 -3.02 15.41 -15.19
N LEU A 404 -3.86 14.79 -14.36
CA LEU A 404 -3.50 13.60 -13.61
C LEU A 404 -3.27 12.37 -14.51
N ILE A 405 -4.09 12.15 -15.54
CA ILE A 405 -3.87 11.08 -16.53
C ILE A 405 -2.58 11.33 -17.33
N ARG A 406 -2.32 12.59 -17.70
CA ARG A 406 -1.08 13.01 -18.38
C ARG A 406 0.14 12.75 -17.49
N TRP A 407 0.10 13.16 -16.23
CA TRP A 407 1.13 12.90 -15.23
C TRP A 407 1.37 11.40 -15.08
N ALA A 408 0.31 10.60 -14.91
CA ALA A 408 0.43 9.15 -14.77
C ALA A 408 1.03 8.49 -16.02
N SER A 409 0.75 9.03 -17.20
CA SER A 409 1.32 8.53 -18.47
C SER A 409 2.80 8.89 -18.64
N GLN A 410 3.31 9.87 -17.90
CA GLN A 410 4.70 10.30 -17.92
C GLN A 410 5.50 9.77 -16.72
N CYS A 411 4.80 9.33 -15.67
CA CYS A 411 5.40 8.79 -14.46
C CYS A 411 5.86 7.34 -14.67
N LEU A 412 7.12 7.08 -14.37
CA LEU A 412 7.72 5.75 -14.49
C LEU A 412 7.42 4.90 -13.27
N ALA A 413 7.22 3.61 -13.51
CA ALA A 413 7.15 2.61 -12.47
C ALA A 413 8.56 2.39 -11.88
N SER A 414 8.62 2.31 -10.55
CA SER A 414 9.83 1.97 -9.81
C SER A 414 10.14 0.48 -9.92
N ASP A 415 11.42 0.12 -9.96
CA ASP A 415 11.87 -1.27 -9.84
C ASP A 415 11.69 -1.76 -8.39
N VAL A 416 10.89 -2.82 -8.22
CA VAL A 416 10.52 -3.36 -6.91
C VAL A 416 11.33 -4.63 -6.61
N PRO A 417 12.08 -4.70 -5.49
CA PRO A 417 12.77 -5.92 -5.12
C PRO A 417 11.80 -7.05 -4.74
N VAL A 418 12.22 -8.30 -4.96
CA VAL A 418 11.36 -9.47 -4.72
C VAL A 418 10.89 -9.55 -3.26
N ASP A 419 11.76 -9.21 -2.31
CA ASP A 419 11.45 -9.23 -0.88
C ASP A 419 10.28 -8.30 -0.51
N THR A 420 10.22 -7.10 -1.11
CA THR A 420 9.11 -6.16 -0.86
C THR A 420 7.82 -6.63 -1.50
N LEU A 421 7.90 -7.31 -2.66
CA LEU A 421 6.73 -7.89 -3.30
C LEU A 421 6.17 -9.05 -2.45
N GLU A 422 7.03 -9.93 -1.93
CA GLU A 422 6.62 -11.01 -1.04
C GLU A 422 5.99 -10.49 0.26
N SER A 423 6.57 -9.46 0.88
CA SER A 423 5.98 -8.80 2.05
C SER A 423 4.61 -8.17 1.72
N ASN A 424 4.47 -7.51 0.57
CA ASN A 424 3.18 -6.95 0.15
C ASN A 424 2.14 -8.03 -0.10
N LEU A 425 2.51 -9.16 -0.71
CA LEU A 425 1.63 -10.31 -0.91
C LEU A 425 1.14 -10.89 0.43
N GLN A 426 2.02 -10.97 1.43
CA GLN A 426 1.62 -11.35 2.79
C GLN A 426 0.61 -10.35 3.37
N HIS A 427 0.86 -9.04 3.27
CA HIS A 427 -0.08 -8.02 3.76
C HIS A 427 -1.43 -8.06 3.02
N LEU A 428 -1.42 -8.26 1.69
CA LEU A 428 -2.61 -8.39 0.85
C LEU A 428 -3.41 -9.64 1.17
N SER A 429 -2.73 -10.76 1.44
CA SER A 429 -3.39 -12.02 1.82
C SER A 429 -4.16 -11.88 3.13
N VAL A 430 -3.62 -11.15 4.11
CA VAL A 430 -4.31 -10.85 5.38
C VAL A 430 -5.53 -9.96 5.17
N LEU A 431 -5.49 -9.09 4.17
CA LEU A 431 -6.63 -8.25 3.79
C LEU A 431 -7.62 -8.97 2.86
N GLU A 432 -7.29 -10.18 2.40
CA GLU A 432 -8.04 -10.98 1.41
C GLU A 432 -8.16 -10.30 0.03
N LEU A 433 -7.21 -9.42 -0.31
CA LEU A 433 -7.14 -8.70 -1.58
C LEU A 433 -6.27 -9.42 -2.63
N ALA A 434 -5.82 -10.64 -2.36
CA ALA A 434 -4.89 -11.37 -3.23
C ALA A 434 -5.52 -11.83 -4.56
N ASP A 435 -6.84 -12.07 -4.60
CA ASP A 435 -7.51 -12.62 -5.79
C ASP A 435 -7.81 -11.55 -6.87
N THR A 436 -7.87 -10.26 -6.51
CA THR A 436 -8.10 -9.17 -7.47
C THR A 436 -6.83 -8.79 -8.23
N THR A 437 -5.68 -8.95 -7.58
CA THR A 437 -4.36 -8.67 -8.14
C THR A 437 -3.69 -9.98 -8.54
N ALA A 438 -4.20 -10.62 -9.60
CA ALA A 438 -3.49 -11.72 -10.27
C ALA A 438 -2.20 -11.17 -10.90
N LEU A 439 -1.20 -10.96 -10.04
CA LEU A 439 0.19 -10.61 -10.31
C LEU A 439 0.76 -11.76 -11.12
N THR A 440 0.71 -11.63 -12.43
CA THR A 440 1.57 -12.46 -13.27
C THR A 440 3.01 -12.07 -12.92
N PRO A 441 3.89 -13.01 -12.55
CA PRO A 441 5.26 -12.68 -12.19
C PRO A 441 5.84 -11.80 -13.28
N HIS A 442 6.37 -10.62 -12.90
CA HIS A 442 6.96 -9.66 -13.82
C HIS A 442 7.87 -10.41 -14.78
N LYS A 443 7.40 -10.65 -16.00
CA LYS A 443 8.30 -11.01 -17.08
C LYS A 443 9.10 -9.75 -17.28
N LEU A 444 10.40 -9.81 -17.01
CA LEU A 444 11.36 -8.74 -17.29
C LEU A 444 11.03 -8.10 -18.64
N VAL A 445 10.34 -6.96 -18.61
CA VAL A 445 10.12 -6.17 -19.81
C VAL A 445 11.38 -5.32 -19.94
N PRO A 446 12.09 -5.38 -21.08
CA PRO A 446 13.44 -4.85 -21.21
C PRO A 446 13.51 -3.30 -21.28
N GLY A 447 12.51 -2.56 -20.82
CA GLY A 447 12.46 -1.10 -20.92
C GLY A 447 11.63 -0.43 -19.83
N PRO A 448 11.84 0.88 -19.62
CA PRO A 448 11.13 1.66 -18.62
C PRO A 448 9.63 1.67 -18.94
N GLN A 449 8.81 1.22 -18.00
CA GLN A 449 7.35 1.22 -18.13
C GLN A 449 6.75 2.38 -17.36
N THR A 450 5.72 3.00 -17.91
CA THR A 450 4.93 3.99 -17.19
C THR A 450 3.92 3.30 -16.28
N ILE A 451 3.43 3.99 -15.25
CA ILE A 451 2.41 3.41 -14.37
C ILE A 451 1.09 3.11 -15.09
N VAL A 452 0.79 3.82 -16.18
CA VAL A 452 -0.36 3.53 -17.06
C VAL A 452 -0.15 2.24 -17.86
N GLU A 453 1.06 2.03 -18.40
CA GLU A 453 1.41 0.79 -19.10
C GLU A 453 1.36 -0.43 -18.16
N LEU A 454 1.86 -0.26 -16.94
CA LEU A 454 1.79 -1.27 -15.89
C LEU A 454 0.32 -1.64 -15.58
N PHE A 455 -0.52 -0.63 -15.32
CA PHE A 455 -1.95 -0.85 -15.06
C PHE A 455 -2.67 -1.54 -16.22
N PHE A 456 -2.34 -1.17 -17.47
CA PHE A 456 -2.90 -1.83 -18.64
C PHE A 456 -2.53 -3.32 -18.68
N GLN A 457 -1.26 -3.65 -18.44
CA GLN A 457 -0.76 -5.03 -18.51
C GLN A 457 -1.34 -5.94 -17.41
N GLU A 458 -1.48 -5.44 -16.19
CA GLU A 458 -1.86 -6.23 -15.01
C GLU A 458 -3.38 -6.39 -14.86
N VAL A 459 -4.12 -5.29 -14.98
CA VAL A 459 -5.55 -5.21 -14.62
C VAL A 459 -6.41 -4.81 -15.82
N ALA A 460 -6.20 -3.62 -16.40
CA ALA A 460 -7.16 -3.01 -17.32
C ALA A 460 -7.43 -3.86 -18.57
N ARG A 461 -6.39 -4.50 -19.14
CA ARG A 461 -6.55 -5.39 -20.31
C ARG A 461 -7.59 -6.48 -20.08
N LYS A 462 -7.61 -7.10 -18.89
CA LYS A 462 -8.57 -8.19 -18.58
C LYS A 462 -10.00 -7.64 -18.54
N HIS A 463 -10.20 -6.47 -17.93
CA HIS A 463 -11.50 -5.81 -17.87
C HIS A 463 -11.99 -5.36 -19.25
N ILE A 464 -11.14 -4.69 -20.03
CA ILE A 464 -11.45 -4.21 -21.38
C ILE A 464 -11.83 -5.40 -22.28
N VAL A 465 -11.00 -6.45 -22.30
CA VAL A 465 -11.30 -7.66 -23.09
C VAL A 465 -12.55 -8.37 -22.58
N SER A 466 -12.88 -8.35 -21.30
CA SER A 466 -14.16 -8.92 -20.86
C SER A 466 -15.37 -8.13 -21.38
N ARG A 467 -15.30 -6.80 -21.37
CA ARG A 467 -16.41 -5.91 -21.76
C ARG A 467 -16.67 -5.91 -23.26
N LEU A 468 -15.61 -5.83 -24.06
CA LEU A 468 -15.71 -5.86 -25.53
C LEU A 468 -16.40 -7.14 -26.04
N PHE A 469 -16.37 -8.23 -25.26
CA PHE A 469 -16.96 -9.52 -25.63
C PHE A 469 -18.31 -9.81 -24.94
N LEU A 470 -18.75 -8.98 -23.99
CA LEU A 470 -20.08 -9.08 -23.38
C LEU A 470 -21.16 -8.37 -24.21
N GLN A 471 -20.78 -7.45 -25.10
CA GLN A 471 -21.75 -6.72 -25.93
C GLN A 471 -22.44 -7.67 -26.94
N PRO A 472 -23.78 -7.87 -26.88
CA PRO A 472 -24.48 -8.91 -27.64
C PRO A 472 -24.59 -8.67 -29.16
N ASN A 473 -24.24 -7.48 -29.66
CA ASN A 473 -24.73 -6.98 -30.95
C ASN A 473 -23.68 -6.73 -32.04
N ALA A 474 -22.39 -6.96 -31.82
CA ALA A 474 -21.39 -6.81 -32.87
C ALA A 474 -21.13 -8.16 -33.57
N SER A 475 -21.17 -8.19 -34.89
CA SER A 475 -20.67 -9.28 -35.75
C SER A 475 -19.14 -9.42 -35.61
N LEU A 476 -18.70 -9.87 -34.43
CA LEU A 476 -17.32 -9.86 -33.91
C LEU A 476 -16.29 -10.67 -34.72
N ALA A 477 -16.70 -11.45 -35.72
CA ALA A 477 -15.76 -12.29 -36.48
C ALA A 477 -14.91 -11.50 -37.49
N GLU A 478 -15.45 -10.43 -38.07
CA GLU A 478 -14.75 -9.60 -39.08
C GLU A 478 -14.28 -8.25 -38.50
N THR A 479 -15.01 -7.69 -37.52
CA THR A 479 -14.65 -6.42 -36.87
C THR A 479 -13.55 -6.55 -35.80
N SER A 480 -13.31 -7.75 -35.25
CA SER A 480 -12.27 -7.97 -34.23
C SER A 480 -10.82 -7.93 -34.75
N LEU A 481 -10.64 -7.96 -36.07
CA LEU A 481 -9.32 -7.89 -36.71
C LEU A 481 -8.99 -6.49 -37.24
N ASN A 482 -9.97 -5.59 -37.33
CA ASN A 482 -9.76 -4.24 -37.87
C ASN A 482 -9.13 -3.33 -36.80
N TRP A 483 -7.85 -2.98 -37.00
CA TRP A 483 -7.03 -2.23 -36.06
C TRP A 483 -7.63 -0.88 -35.65
N PRO A 484 -8.07 0.00 -36.59
CA PRO A 484 -8.71 1.27 -36.27
C PRO A 484 -9.91 1.15 -35.31
N HIS A 485 -10.82 0.20 -35.55
CA HIS A 485 -12.00 0.04 -34.70
C HIS A 485 -11.61 -0.50 -33.32
N LEU A 486 -10.72 -1.48 -33.29
CA LEU A 486 -10.31 -2.12 -32.05
C LEU A 486 -9.49 -1.18 -31.16
N ILE A 487 -8.53 -0.42 -31.71
CA ILE A 487 -7.73 0.52 -30.91
C ILE A 487 -8.62 1.61 -30.33
N THR A 488 -9.56 2.15 -31.11
CA THR A 488 -10.53 3.15 -30.63
C THR A 488 -11.41 2.58 -29.52
N ALA A 489 -11.93 1.36 -29.68
CA ALA A 489 -12.74 0.70 -28.65
C ALA A 489 -11.94 0.40 -27.36
N MET A 490 -10.68 -0.05 -27.50
CA MET A 490 -9.79 -0.27 -26.35
C MET A 490 -9.51 1.02 -25.58
N VAL A 491 -9.20 2.10 -26.30
CA VAL A 491 -8.91 3.40 -25.68
C VAL A 491 -10.16 4.00 -25.04
N ALA A 492 -11.32 3.85 -25.67
CA ALA A 492 -12.61 4.31 -25.14
C ALA A 492 -13.00 3.60 -23.84
N GLU A 493 -12.69 2.30 -23.69
CA GLU A 493 -12.90 1.56 -22.43
C GLU A 493 -11.77 1.81 -21.41
N PHE A 494 -10.57 2.17 -21.85
CA PHE A 494 -9.42 2.36 -20.96
C PHE A 494 -9.46 3.71 -20.24
N LEU A 495 -9.85 4.79 -20.91
CA LEU A 495 -9.94 6.14 -20.34
C LEU A 495 -10.82 6.21 -19.08
N PRO A 496 -12.04 5.65 -19.06
CA PRO A 496 -12.87 5.60 -17.85
C PRO A 496 -12.21 4.83 -16.68
N LEU A 497 -11.40 3.80 -16.94
CA LEU A 497 -10.70 3.04 -15.89
C LEU A 497 -9.60 3.85 -15.20
N LEU A 498 -9.02 4.82 -15.90
CA LEU A 498 -8.04 5.76 -15.36
C LEU A 498 -8.69 7.02 -14.75
N TRP A 499 -10.00 7.19 -14.96
CA TRP A 499 -10.71 8.38 -14.50
C TRP A 499 -10.74 8.46 -12.97
N PRO A 500 -10.39 9.61 -12.37
CA PRO A 500 -10.34 9.79 -10.91
C PRO A 500 -11.62 9.44 -10.17
N SER A 501 -12.78 9.80 -10.74
CA SER A 501 -14.09 9.57 -10.14
C SER A 501 -14.63 8.16 -10.36
N ASN A 502 -13.84 7.23 -10.91
CA ASN A 502 -14.31 5.88 -11.18
C ASN A 502 -14.60 5.13 -9.86
N PRO A 503 -15.84 4.66 -9.62
CA PRO A 503 -16.21 3.97 -8.38
C PRO A 503 -15.45 2.64 -8.19
N GLY A 504 -14.98 2.02 -9.27
CA GLY A 504 -14.25 0.75 -9.23
C GLY A 504 -12.88 0.84 -8.55
N PHE A 505 -12.26 2.03 -8.46
CA PHE A 505 -10.99 2.27 -7.75
C PHE A 505 -9.82 1.35 -8.15
N LEU A 506 -9.85 0.83 -9.38
CA LEU A 506 -8.92 -0.22 -9.84
C LEU A 506 -7.49 0.29 -10.07
N PHE A 507 -7.32 1.55 -10.50
CA PHE A 507 -6.00 2.11 -10.77
C PHE A 507 -5.15 2.23 -9.49
N PRO A 508 -5.62 2.86 -8.39
CA PRO A 508 -4.90 2.88 -7.12
C PRO A 508 -4.69 1.48 -6.52
N GLU A 509 -5.67 0.59 -6.66
CA GLU A 509 -5.56 -0.81 -6.23
C GLU A 509 -4.40 -1.53 -6.93
N CYS A 510 -4.23 -1.31 -8.24
CA CYS A 510 -3.12 -1.87 -9.01
C CYS A 510 -1.75 -1.31 -8.58
N LEU A 511 -1.64 -0.01 -8.35
CA LEU A 511 -0.38 0.61 -7.89
C LEU A 511 0.04 0.08 -6.51
N MET A 512 -0.92 -0.14 -5.63
CA MET A 512 -0.66 -0.74 -4.32
C MET A 512 -0.25 -2.22 -4.46
N GLY A 513 -0.91 -2.99 -5.34
CA GLY A 513 -0.57 -4.40 -5.59
C GLY A 513 0.84 -4.59 -6.17
N SER A 514 1.23 -3.69 -7.06
CA SER A 514 2.56 -3.64 -7.72
C SER A 514 3.63 -2.90 -6.91
N CYS A 515 3.37 -2.55 -5.65
CA CYS A 515 4.31 -1.87 -4.74
C CYS A 515 4.79 -0.47 -5.21
N GLN A 516 4.01 0.23 -6.03
CA GLN A 516 4.31 1.58 -6.51
C GLN A 516 3.89 2.66 -5.50
N TYR A 517 4.43 2.59 -4.27
CA TYR A 517 3.96 3.39 -3.13
C TYR A 517 4.21 4.91 -3.30
N SER A 518 5.35 5.30 -3.86
CA SER A 518 5.69 6.72 -4.10
C SER A 518 4.74 7.37 -5.11
N GLN A 519 4.49 6.67 -6.21
CA GLN A 519 3.59 7.12 -7.27
C GLN A 519 2.15 7.17 -6.74
N LEU A 520 1.75 6.19 -5.93
CA LEU A 520 0.43 6.18 -5.29
C LEU A 520 0.24 7.35 -4.31
N GLN A 521 1.26 7.70 -3.52
CA GLN A 521 1.21 8.87 -2.63
C GLN A 521 1.01 10.17 -3.42
N GLU A 522 1.76 10.34 -4.51
CA GLU A 522 1.66 11.53 -5.36
C GLU A 522 0.31 11.58 -6.08
N TYR A 523 -0.20 10.46 -6.57
CA TYR A 523 -1.53 10.35 -7.14
C TYR A 523 -2.63 10.80 -6.15
N ILE A 524 -2.58 10.30 -4.90
CA ILE A 524 -3.56 10.69 -3.87
C ILE A 524 -3.40 12.17 -3.49
N ARG A 525 -2.17 12.69 -3.41
CA ARG A 525 -1.89 14.12 -3.18
C ARG A 525 -2.55 14.99 -4.25
N LEU A 526 -2.43 14.59 -5.52
CA LEU A 526 -3.01 15.30 -6.65
C LEU A 526 -4.55 15.31 -6.64
N LEU A 527 -5.19 14.27 -6.09
CA LEU A 527 -6.66 14.16 -6.03
C LEU A 527 -7.32 14.86 -4.85
N GLN A 528 -6.68 14.83 -3.68
CA GLN A 528 -7.30 15.17 -2.39
C GLN A 528 -8.07 16.52 -2.32
N PRO A 529 -7.66 17.61 -3.01
CA PRO A 529 -8.34 18.90 -2.88
C PRO A 529 -9.69 19.01 -3.59
N TRP A 530 -9.91 18.24 -4.66
CA TRP A 530 -11.00 18.48 -5.61
C TRP A 530 -11.82 17.24 -5.94
N CYS A 531 -11.25 16.04 -5.86
CA CYS A 531 -12.00 14.80 -6.04
C CYS A 531 -12.58 14.35 -4.68
N HIS A 532 -13.90 14.20 -4.60
CA HIS A 532 -14.59 13.74 -3.40
C HIS A 532 -15.07 12.29 -3.48
N VAL A 533 -14.83 11.63 -4.61
CA VAL A 533 -15.15 10.22 -4.82
C VAL A 533 -14.01 9.36 -4.27
N ASN A 534 -14.32 8.25 -3.61
CA ASN A 534 -13.35 7.30 -3.05
C ASN A 534 -12.40 7.89 -1.99
N MET A 535 -12.84 8.91 -1.24
CA MET A 535 -12.01 9.56 -0.22
C MET A 535 -11.58 8.61 0.90
N GLY A 536 -12.47 7.71 1.33
CA GLY A 536 -12.16 6.70 2.34
C GLY A 536 -11.13 5.69 1.83
N SER A 537 -11.31 5.22 0.60
CA SER A 537 -10.40 4.30 -0.09
C SER A 537 -9.02 4.93 -0.30
N CYS A 538 -8.95 6.20 -0.71
CA CYS A 538 -7.70 6.97 -0.77
C CYS A 538 -7.02 7.10 0.60
N CYS A 539 -7.78 7.40 1.67
CA CYS A 539 -7.23 7.45 3.02
C CYS A 539 -6.69 6.07 3.47
N PHE A 540 -7.39 4.98 3.17
CA PHE A 540 -6.92 3.63 3.46
C PHE A 540 -5.61 3.30 2.70
N MET A 541 -5.55 3.59 1.40
CA MET A 541 -4.35 3.38 0.59
C MET A 541 -3.17 4.22 1.09
N MET A 542 -3.40 5.48 1.41
CA MET A 542 -2.39 6.37 2.00
C MET A 542 -1.88 5.81 3.34
N GLY A 543 -2.77 5.28 4.18
CA GLY A 543 -2.42 4.62 5.42
C GLY A 543 -1.48 3.42 5.19
N ARG A 544 -1.75 2.61 4.16
CA ARG A 544 -0.85 1.51 3.77
C ARG A 544 0.50 2.01 3.25
N CYS A 545 0.53 3.07 2.44
CA CYS A 545 1.79 3.67 2.00
C CYS A 545 2.64 4.11 3.20
N TYR A 546 2.06 4.85 4.15
CA TYR A 546 2.79 5.26 5.36
C TYR A 546 3.27 4.09 6.21
N LEU A 547 2.48 3.02 6.29
CA LEU A 547 2.84 1.82 7.03
C LEU A 547 4.08 1.13 6.42
N VAL A 548 4.15 1.03 5.09
CA VAL A 548 5.32 0.47 4.39
C VAL A 548 6.54 1.37 4.53
N MET A 549 6.36 2.69 4.55
CA MET A 549 7.44 3.67 4.77
C MET A 549 7.91 3.75 6.23
N GLY A 550 7.28 3.03 7.16
CA GLY A 550 7.63 3.03 8.59
C GLY A 550 7.02 4.19 9.40
N GLU A 551 6.13 4.99 8.82
CA GLU A 551 5.46 6.12 9.49
C GLU A 551 4.12 5.69 10.12
N GLY A 552 4.19 4.80 11.11
CA GLY A 552 3.01 4.13 11.68
C GLY A 552 1.93 5.06 12.27
N HIS A 553 2.31 6.18 12.92
CA HIS A 553 1.31 7.12 13.47
C HIS A 553 0.48 7.81 12.38
N LYS A 554 1.12 8.26 11.28
CA LYS A 554 0.40 8.85 10.15
C LYS A 554 -0.49 7.82 9.46
N ALA A 555 -0.03 6.56 9.40
CA ALA A 555 -0.82 5.46 8.88
C ALA A 555 -2.11 5.28 9.69
N LEU A 556 -2.02 5.27 11.02
CA LEU A 556 -3.17 5.15 11.92
C LEU A 556 -4.17 6.30 11.71
N ASP A 557 -3.71 7.54 11.63
CA ASP A 557 -4.58 8.69 11.39
C ASP A 557 -5.36 8.55 10.07
N CYS A 558 -4.69 8.08 9.02
CA CYS A 558 -5.32 7.82 7.72
C CYS A 558 -6.34 6.68 7.80
N PHE A 559 -6.02 5.59 8.50
CA PHE A 559 -6.96 4.48 8.70
C PHE A 559 -8.20 4.92 9.48
N CYS A 560 -8.05 5.76 10.51
CA CYS A 560 -9.17 6.31 11.28
C CYS A 560 -10.06 7.24 10.44
N ARG A 561 -9.47 8.05 9.56
CA ARG A 561 -10.23 8.92 8.65
C ARG A 561 -11.05 8.12 7.63
N ALA A 562 -10.55 6.98 7.17
CA ALA A 562 -11.26 6.14 6.20
C ALA A 562 -12.56 5.52 6.76
N VAL A 563 -12.68 5.37 8.09
CA VAL A 563 -13.83 4.72 8.75
C VAL A 563 -15.16 5.43 8.46
N SER A 564 -15.16 6.75 8.23
CA SER A 564 -16.40 7.50 8.00
C SER A 564 -17.12 7.10 6.72
N GLU A 565 -16.38 6.65 5.71
CA GLU A 565 -16.88 6.29 4.38
C GLU A 565 -17.06 4.78 4.19
N VAL A 566 -16.79 3.97 5.21
CA VAL A 566 -17.03 2.53 5.19
C VAL A 566 -18.54 2.26 5.03
N GLY A 567 -18.92 1.47 4.00
CA GLY A 567 -20.31 1.23 3.61
C GLY A 567 -20.86 2.17 2.54
N ARG A 568 -20.05 3.12 2.04
CA ARG A 568 -20.44 4.04 0.95
C ARG A 568 -19.63 3.82 -0.33
N GLU A 569 -18.45 3.24 -0.21
CA GLU A 569 -17.49 3.09 -1.31
C GLU A 569 -17.30 1.61 -1.66
N GLU A 570 -17.35 1.28 -2.96
CA GLU A 570 -17.31 -0.10 -3.44
C GLU A 570 -16.01 -0.82 -3.06
N PHE A 571 -14.86 -0.15 -3.09
CA PHE A 571 -13.58 -0.75 -2.72
C PHE A 571 -13.55 -1.16 -1.23
N LEU A 572 -14.03 -0.29 -0.34
CA LEU A 572 -14.09 -0.62 1.09
C LEU A 572 -15.08 -1.76 1.33
N ASP A 573 -16.20 -1.81 0.62
CA ASP A 573 -17.13 -2.93 0.73
C ASP A 573 -16.55 -4.24 0.18
N ARG A 574 -15.76 -4.19 -0.90
CA ARG A 574 -14.98 -5.33 -1.39
C ARG A 574 -13.96 -5.81 -0.37
N LEU A 575 -13.30 -4.88 0.33
CA LEU A 575 -12.40 -5.21 1.45
C LEU A 575 -13.15 -5.89 2.60
N LEU A 576 -14.44 -5.64 2.79
CA LEU A 576 -15.23 -6.19 3.90
C LEU A 576 -15.95 -7.50 3.59
N GLN A 577 -15.64 -8.18 2.46
CA GLN A 577 -16.27 -9.46 2.14
C GLN A 577 -16.22 -10.41 3.36
N PRO A 578 -17.37 -10.91 3.82
CA PRO A 578 -17.42 -11.67 5.06
C PRO A 578 -16.75 -13.03 4.85
N GLU A 579 -15.83 -13.39 5.75
CA GLU A 579 -15.41 -14.78 5.91
C GLU A 579 -16.66 -15.64 6.14
N GLU A 580 -16.80 -16.75 5.40
CA GLU A 580 -17.93 -17.67 5.54
C GLU A 580 -18.04 -18.15 6.99
N GLY A 581 -18.97 -17.58 7.77
CA GLY A 581 -19.29 -18.02 9.13
C GLY A 581 -19.12 -16.99 10.26
N GLU A 582 -18.65 -15.76 9.98
CA GLU A 582 -18.60 -14.71 11.01
C GLU A 582 -19.99 -14.07 11.25
N VAL A 583 -20.33 -13.88 12.53
CA VAL A 583 -21.59 -13.26 12.98
C VAL A 583 -21.64 -11.80 12.49
N VAL A 584 -22.84 -11.31 12.16
CA VAL A 584 -23.14 -9.95 11.66
C VAL A 584 -22.60 -8.86 12.61
N SER A 585 -21.32 -8.55 12.49
CA SER A 585 -20.70 -7.35 13.05
C SER A 585 -20.98 -6.14 12.16
N THR A 586 -20.95 -4.94 12.72
CA THR A 586 -21.08 -3.72 11.93
C THR A 586 -19.90 -3.61 10.94
N PRO A 587 -20.11 -3.05 9.73
CA PRO A 587 -19.06 -2.97 8.70
C PRO A 587 -17.83 -2.18 9.17
N ARG A 588 -18.04 -1.18 10.04
CA ARG A 588 -16.95 -0.44 10.70
C ARG A 588 -16.11 -1.32 11.62
N LEU A 589 -16.74 -2.22 12.38
CA LEU A 589 -16.02 -3.14 13.25
C LEU A 589 -15.22 -4.18 12.46
N GLN A 590 -15.77 -4.67 11.35
CA GLN A 590 -15.04 -5.53 10.41
C GLN A 590 -13.82 -4.81 9.82
N TYR A 591 -13.98 -3.55 9.44
CA TYR A 591 -12.87 -2.72 8.99
C TYR A 591 -11.78 -2.60 10.07
N TYR A 592 -12.14 -2.26 11.31
CA TYR A 592 -11.18 -2.20 12.41
C TYR A 592 -10.49 -3.54 12.64
N ASN A 593 -11.20 -4.67 12.58
CA ASN A 593 -10.60 -5.99 12.71
C ASN A 593 -9.58 -6.27 11.59
N LYS A 594 -9.87 -5.89 10.35
CA LYS A 594 -8.91 -6.04 9.23
C LYS A 594 -7.66 -5.18 9.42
N VAL A 595 -7.82 -3.92 9.81
CA VAL A 595 -6.68 -3.02 10.08
C VAL A 595 -5.88 -3.48 11.32
N LEU A 596 -6.54 -4.01 12.35
CA LEU A 596 -5.86 -4.59 13.52
C LEU A 596 -4.98 -5.77 13.11
N ARG A 597 -5.51 -6.73 12.33
CA ARG A 597 -4.72 -7.86 11.81
C ARG A 597 -3.52 -7.39 10.98
N LEU A 598 -3.68 -6.31 10.20
CA LEU A 598 -2.59 -5.71 9.43
C LEU A 598 -1.50 -5.12 10.35
N LEU A 599 -1.88 -4.36 11.39
CA LEU A 599 -0.93 -3.77 12.34
C LEU A 599 -0.22 -4.82 13.20
N GLU A 600 -0.91 -5.92 13.54
CA GLU A 600 -0.32 -7.07 14.25
C GLU A 600 0.74 -7.77 13.41
N MET A 601 0.48 -7.98 12.11
CA MET A 601 1.45 -8.56 11.18
C MET A 601 2.74 -7.73 11.05
N VAL A 602 2.60 -6.41 11.02
CA VAL A 602 3.74 -5.49 10.92
C VAL A 602 4.50 -5.37 12.23
N GLY A 603 3.88 -5.74 13.36
CA GLY A 603 4.51 -5.76 14.67
C GLY A 603 4.57 -4.39 15.35
N LEU A 604 3.51 -3.58 15.22
CA LEU A 604 3.42 -2.25 15.86
C LEU A 604 2.42 -2.24 17.04
N PRO A 605 2.79 -2.77 18.22
CA PRO A 605 1.86 -3.03 19.33
C PRO A 605 1.18 -1.76 19.88
N GLU A 606 1.87 -0.63 19.92
CA GLU A 606 1.31 0.64 20.42
C GLU A 606 0.12 1.13 19.57
N LEU A 607 0.23 1.01 18.25
CA LEU A 607 -0.83 1.40 17.32
C LEU A 607 -2.02 0.43 17.38
N VAL A 608 -1.75 -0.87 17.58
CA VAL A 608 -2.79 -1.87 17.79
C VAL A 608 -3.62 -1.54 19.03
N ILE A 609 -2.98 -1.13 20.13
CA ILE A 609 -3.68 -0.72 21.35
C ILE A 609 -4.57 0.49 21.09
N GLN A 610 -4.04 1.53 20.43
CA GLN A 610 -4.80 2.74 20.11
C GLN A 610 -6.02 2.41 19.24
N LEU A 611 -5.83 1.67 18.15
CA LEU A 611 -6.92 1.27 17.26
C LEU A 611 -7.95 0.37 17.95
N ALA A 612 -7.50 -0.59 18.76
CA ALA A 612 -8.40 -1.48 19.51
C ALA A 612 -9.23 -0.71 20.54
N SER A 613 -8.66 0.32 21.17
CA SER A 613 -9.39 1.20 22.10
C SER A 613 -10.50 2.01 21.39
N LEU A 614 -10.23 2.46 20.15
CA LEU A 614 -11.23 3.12 19.29
C LEU A 614 -12.33 2.13 18.86
N ALA A 615 -11.94 0.92 18.45
CA ALA A 615 -12.87 -0.13 18.05
C ALA A 615 -13.81 -0.54 19.19
N ILE A 616 -13.33 -0.52 20.46
CA ILE A 616 -14.18 -0.80 21.62
C ILE A 616 -15.33 0.21 21.73
N MET A 617 -15.07 1.50 21.50
CA MET A 617 -16.11 2.54 21.57
C MET A 617 -17.22 2.33 20.54
N GLU A 618 -16.89 1.86 19.34
CA GLU A 618 -17.86 1.55 18.28
C GLU A 618 -18.60 0.22 18.53
N SER A 619 -17.99 -0.72 19.26
CA SER A 619 -18.52 -2.07 19.53
C SER A 619 -19.50 -2.15 20.72
N ALA A 620 -20.08 -1.03 21.17
CA ALA A 620 -20.83 -0.93 22.43
C ALA A 620 -21.91 -2.03 22.62
N ASP A 621 -22.49 -2.52 21.53
CA ASP A 621 -23.59 -3.47 21.53
C ASP A 621 -23.18 -4.97 21.45
N ASP A 622 -21.93 -5.30 21.07
CA ASP A 622 -21.46 -6.68 20.94
C ASP A 622 -20.40 -7.07 21.98
N TRP A 623 -20.84 -7.77 23.02
CA TRP A 623 -19.97 -8.22 24.12
C TRP A 623 -18.87 -9.21 23.66
N LYS A 624 -19.09 -9.99 22.60
CA LYS A 624 -18.10 -10.96 22.11
C LYS A 624 -16.92 -10.27 21.44
N SER A 625 -17.21 -9.29 20.58
CA SER A 625 -16.20 -8.44 19.97
C SER A 625 -15.47 -7.57 21.01
N GLN A 626 -16.17 -7.08 22.03
CA GLN A 626 -15.49 -6.41 23.15
C GLN A 626 -14.52 -7.34 23.89
N ALA A 627 -14.90 -8.61 24.09
CA ALA A 627 -14.03 -9.59 24.73
C ALA A 627 -12.80 -9.93 23.86
N THR A 628 -12.91 -9.99 22.53
CA THR A 628 -11.74 -10.20 21.63
C THR A 628 -10.81 -8.99 21.67
N LEU A 629 -11.35 -7.78 21.50
CA LEU A 629 -10.57 -6.54 21.50
C LEU A 629 -9.88 -6.29 22.84
N ARG A 630 -10.54 -6.50 23.98
CA ARG A 630 -9.90 -6.37 25.30
C ARG A 630 -8.81 -7.42 25.53
N THR A 631 -8.95 -8.62 24.99
CA THR A 631 -7.90 -9.66 25.04
C THR A 631 -6.70 -9.27 24.17
N CYS A 632 -6.95 -8.65 23.00
CA CYS A 632 -5.92 -8.10 22.13
C CYS A 632 -5.13 -6.98 22.83
N ILE A 633 -5.83 -5.99 23.41
CA ILE A 633 -5.22 -4.90 24.20
C ILE A 633 -4.35 -5.46 25.33
N PHE A 634 -4.88 -6.45 26.07
CA PHE A 634 -4.13 -7.11 27.15
C PHE A 634 -2.80 -7.71 26.66
N LYS A 635 -2.83 -8.48 25.56
CA LYS A 635 -1.62 -9.13 25.01
C LYS A 635 -0.57 -8.10 24.62
N HIS A 636 -0.95 -7.04 23.90
CA HIS A 636 0.01 -6.04 23.43
C HIS A 636 0.56 -5.16 24.55
N HIS A 637 -0.23 -4.78 25.56
CA HIS A 637 0.32 -4.11 26.75
C HIS A 637 1.27 -5.02 27.54
N LEU A 638 0.97 -6.32 27.60
CA LEU A 638 1.84 -7.30 28.24
C LEU A 638 3.16 -7.42 27.47
N ASP A 639 3.13 -7.47 26.14
CA ASP A 639 4.33 -7.53 25.31
C ASP A 639 5.20 -6.26 25.46
N LEU A 640 4.59 -5.07 25.55
CA LEU A 640 5.26 -3.80 25.84
C LEU A 640 5.78 -3.66 27.27
N GLY A 641 5.31 -4.49 28.22
CA GLY A 641 5.69 -4.42 29.63
C GLY A 641 4.91 -3.39 30.45
N HIS A 642 3.79 -2.89 29.95
CA HIS A 642 2.88 -2.00 30.67
C HIS A 642 1.96 -2.80 31.61
N ASN A 643 2.53 -3.32 32.68
CA ASN A 643 1.86 -4.28 33.58
C ASN A 643 0.55 -3.74 34.19
N ASN A 644 0.54 -2.45 34.58
CA ASN A 644 -0.64 -1.80 35.16
C ASN A 644 -1.79 -1.70 34.15
N GLU A 645 -1.49 -1.30 32.91
CA GLU A 645 -2.48 -1.14 31.85
C GLU A 645 -3.02 -2.51 31.39
N ALA A 646 -2.14 -3.50 31.28
CA ALA A 646 -2.54 -4.90 31.02
C ALA A 646 -3.50 -5.41 32.10
N TYR A 647 -3.20 -5.16 33.39
CA TYR A 647 -4.08 -5.55 34.49
C TYR A 647 -5.45 -4.84 34.41
N VAL A 648 -5.49 -3.55 34.07
CA VAL A 648 -6.74 -2.82 33.85
C VAL A 648 -7.54 -3.46 32.70
N ALA A 649 -6.92 -3.75 31.56
CA ALA A 649 -7.58 -4.38 30.41
C ALA A 649 -8.17 -5.76 30.76
N LEU A 650 -7.45 -6.54 31.58
CA LEU A 650 -7.91 -7.84 32.10
C LEU A 650 -9.17 -7.69 32.98
N THR A 651 -9.16 -6.76 33.93
CA THR A 651 -10.31 -6.56 34.83
C THR A 651 -11.56 -6.06 34.11
N GLN A 652 -11.38 -5.36 33.00
CA GLN A 652 -12.48 -4.86 32.19
C GLN A 652 -13.06 -5.92 31.24
N ASN A 653 -12.45 -7.09 31.06
CA ASN A 653 -12.94 -8.09 30.10
C ASN A 653 -14.34 -8.63 30.50
N PRO A 654 -15.37 -8.57 29.63
CA PRO A 654 -16.72 -9.06 29.95
C PRO A 654 -16.81 -10.60 30.00
N ASP A 655 -15.90 -11.33 29.37
CA ASP A 655 -15.91 -12.80 29.34
C ASP A 655 -15.04 -13.39 30.47
N PRO A 656 -15.62 -14.13 31.44
CA PRO A 656 -14.87 -14.70 32.56
C PRO A 656 -13.87 -15.77 32.11
N SER A 657 -14.13 -16.48 31.02
CA SER A 657 -13.22 -17.53 30.54
C SER A 657 -11.91 -16.93 30.01
N ARG A 658 -12.02 -15.92 29.15
CA ARG A 658 -10.89 -15.16 28.61
C ARG A 658 -10.17 -14.36 29.68
N GLN A 659 -10.89 -13.84 30.68
CA GLN A 659 -10.28 -13.18 31.82
C GLN A 659 -9.32 -14.11 32.59
N LEU A 660 -9.71 -15.39 32.80
CA LEU A 660 -8.85 -16.37 33.45
C LEU A 660 -7.63 -16.75 32.59
N ASP A 661 -7.80 -16.85 31.28
CA ASP A 661 -6.68 -17.14 30.37
C ASP A 661 -5.68 -15.97 30.30
N CYS A 662 -6.17 -14.73 30.22
CA CYS A 662 -5.33 -13.54 30.37
C CYS A 662 -4.62 -13.51 31.72
N LEU A 663 -5.30 -13.88 32.82
CA LEU A 663 -4.70 -13.94 34.15
C LEU A 663 -3.55 -14.95 34.23
N ARG A 664 -3.75 -16.15 33.67
CA ARG A 664 -2.70 -17.17 33.59
C ARG A 664 -1.49 -16.64 32.83
N GLN A 665 -1.71 -16.03 31.67
CA GLN A 665 -0.63 -15.45 30.86
C GLN A 665 0.10 -14.33 31.61
N LEU A 666 -0.61 -13.43 32.29
CA LEU A 666 -0.02 -12.34 33.08
C LEU A 666 0.90 -12.90 34.17
N VAL A 667 0.42 -13.88 34.95
CA VAL A 667 1.19 -14.48 36.04
C VAL A 667 2.47 -15.14 35.51
N VAL A 668 2.37 -15.90 34.41
CA VAL A 668 3.53 -16.57 33.79
C VAL A 668 4.56 -15.54 33.31
N VAL A 669 4.13 -14.55 32.52
CA VAL A 669 5.05 -13.55 31.93
C VAL A 669 5.71 -12.68 33.00
N LEU A 670 4.98 -12.25 34.04
CA LEU A 670 5.56 -11.47 35.14
C LEU A 670 6.57 -12.28 35.95
N CYS A 671 6.33 -13.59 36.11
CA CYS A 671 7.28 -14.48 36.79
C CYS A 671 8.55 -14.69 35.94
N GLU A 672 8.41 -14.89 34.63
CA GLU A 672 9.54 -15.03 33.70
C GLU A 672 10.38 -13.74 33.61
N ARG A 673 9.74 -12.57 33.63
CA ARG A 673 10.39 -11.26 33.65
C ARG A 673 10.93 -10.84 35.01
N SER A 674 10.73 -11.64 36.06
CA SER A 674 11.11 -11.34 37.45
C SER A 674 10.49 -10.06 38.05
N GLN A 675 9.38 -9.56 37.50
CA GLN A 675 8.64 -8.39 37.98
C GLN A 675 7.66 -8.79 39.10
N LEU A 676 8.22 -9.29 40.21
CA LEU A 676 7.46 -9.91 41.30
C LEU A 676 6.70 -8.92 42.17
N GLN A 677 7.15 -7.67 42.23
CA GLN A 677 6.54 -6.61 43.04
C GLN A 677 5.13 -6.29 42.54
N ASP A 678 4.99 -6.03 41.24
CA ASP A 678 3.70 -5.73 40.60
C ASP A 678 2.68 -6.85 40.86
N LEU A 679 3.13 -8.12 40.74
CA LEU A 679 2.28 -9.27 40.99
C LEU A 679 1.71 -9.29 42.42
N VAL A 680 2.46 -8.82 43.41
CA VAL A 680 2.01 -8.78 44.81
C VAL A 680 1.09 -7.59 45.06
N GLU A 681 1.42 -6.42 44.49
CA GLU A 681 0.72 -5.15 44.72
C GLU A 681 -0.63 -5.05 44.02
N PHE A 682 -0.86 -5.79 42.92
CA PHE A 682 -2.15 -5.75 42.21
C PHE A 682 -3.36 -6.16 43.10
N PRO A 683 -4.51 -5.48 42.97
CA PRO A 683 -5.64 -5.68 43.87
C PRO A 683 -6.48 -6.95 43.63
N TYR A 684 -6.31 -7.66 42.50
CA TYR A 684 -7.04 -8.88 42.07
C TYR A 684 -8.50 -9.01 42.51
N VAL A 685 -9.30 -7.97 42.31
CA VAL A 685 -10.73 -7.96 42.71
C VAL A 685 -11.45 -9.17 42.10
N ASN A 686 -12.02 -10.03 42.94
CA ASN A 686 -12.68 -11.30 42.57
C ASN A 686 -11.81 -12.38 41.87
N LEU A 687 -10.50 -12.16 41.73
CA LEU A 687 -9.57 -13.10 41.07
C LEU A 687 -8.50 -13.67 42.02
N HIS A 688 -8.56 -13.31 43.30
CA HIS A 688 -7.57 -13.71 44.30
C HIS A 688 -7.35 -15.22 44.39
N ASP A 689 -8.42 -16.01 44.50
CA ASP A 689 -8.30 -17.46 44.66
C ASP A 689 -7.75 -18.14 43.40
N GLU A 690 -8.03 -17.58 42.23
CA GLU A 690 -7.50 -18.06 40.94
C GLU A 690 -6.01 -17.76 40.79
N VAL A 691 -5.55 -16.56 41.16
CA VAL A 691 -4.10 -16.23 41.19
C VAL A 691 -3.36 -17.17 42.13
N VAL A 692 -3.90 -17.39 43.34
CA VAL A 692 -3.31 -18.31 44.32
C VAL A 692 -3.27 -19.73 43.75
N ALA A 693 -4.34 -20.21 43.14
CA ALA A 693 -4.37 -21.53 42.52
C ALA A 693 -3.33 -21.68 41.38
N ILE A 694 -3.18 -20.65 40.55
CA ILE A 694 -2.19 -20.62 39.46
C ILE A 694 -0.77 -20.66 40.05
N ILE A 695 -0.42 -19.76 40.99
CA ILE A 695 0.92 -19.72 41.58
C ILE A 695 1.21 -21.01 42.37
N GLU A 696 0.24 -21.55 43.11
CA GLU A 696 0.40 -22.82 43.82
C GLU A 696 0.65 -23.99 42.86
N SER A 697 -0.09 -24.05 41.74
CA SER A 697 0.11 -25.10 40.75
C SER A 697 1.50 -25.03 40.11
N HIS A 698 1.99 -23.83 39.79
CA HIS A 698 3.33 -23.61 39.26
C HIS A 698 4.41 -23.90 40.31
N ALA A 699 4.21 -23.43 41.56
CA ALA A 699 5.12 -23.68 42.66
C ALA A 699 5.31 -25.19 42.87
N ARG A 700 4.23 -25.99 42.83
CA ARG A 700 4.26 -27.45 42.97
C ARG A 700 4.86 -28.19 41.76
N ALA A 701 4.79 -27.60 40.56
CA ALA A 701 5.24 -28.24 39.33
C ALA A 701 6.71 -27.97 38.99
N VAL A 702 7.23 -26.78 39.33
CA VAL A 702 8.58 -26.34 38.96
C VAL A 702 9.64 -26.79 39.97
N ASP A 703 10.87 -26.99 39.50
CA ASP A 703 12.03 -27.34 40.33
C ASP A 703 12.41 -26.17 41.27
N LEU A 704 12.51 -26.49 42.58
CA LEU A 704 12.75 -25.53 43.67
C LEU A 704 14.05 -24.71 43.54
N MET A 705 14.99 -25.14 42.71
CA MET A 705 16.29 -24.49 42.55
C MET A 705 16.32 -23.46 41.42
N THR A 706 15.27 -23.40 40.57
CA THR A 706 15.23 -22.54 39.39
C THR A 706 14.42 -21.26 39.60
N HIS A 707 13.25 -21.37 40.26
CA HIS A 707 12.32 -20.25 40.46
C HIS A 707 11.74 -20.25 41.88
N ASN A 708 11.66 -19.07 42.51
CA ASN A 708 11.27 -18.92 43.92
C ASN A 708 9.75 -18.69 44.11
N TYR A 709 8.90 -19.50 43.47
CA TYR A 709 7.43 -19.32 43.53
C TYR A 709 6.84 -19.42 44.95
N TYR A 710 7.42 -20.25 45.83
CA TYR A 710 6.99 -20.33 47.23
C TYR A 710 7.32 -19.07 48.04
N GLU A 711 8.45 -18.44 47.77
CA GLU A 711 8.85 -17.18 48.42
C GLU A 711 7.95 -16.04 47.93
N LEU A 712 7.58 -16.05 46.65
CA LEU A 712 6.59 -15.15 46.05
C LEU A 712 5.19 -15.32 46.67
N LEU A 713 4.71 -16.56 46.76
CA LEU A 713 3.39 -16.86 47.34
C LEU A 713 3.31 -16.47 48.82
N TYR A 714 4.42 -16.62 49.55
CA TYR A 714 4.53 -16.11 50.92
C TYR A 714 4.45 -14.58 50.98
N ALA A 715 5.23 -13.87 50.14
CA ALA A 715 5.17 -12.41 50.08
C ALA A 715 3.76 -11.92 49.71
N PHE A 716 3.10 -12.60 48.77
CA PHE A 716 1.74 -12.33 48.33
C PHE A 716 0.71 -12.41 49.48
N HIS A 717 0.82 -13.44 50.33
CA HIS A 717 -0.06 -13.61 51.48
C HIS A 717 0.25 -12.67 52.64
N ILE A 718 1.54 -12.36 52.89
CA ILE A 718 1.92 -11.38 53.91
C ILE A 718 1.41 -9.99 53.58
N TYR A 719 1.56 -9.55 52.32
CA TYR A 719 1.09 -8.24 51.88
C TYR A 719 -0.41 -8.04 52.12
N ARG A 720 -1.22 -9.10 51.95
CA ARG A 720 -2.68 -9.10 52.20
C ARG A 720 -3.07 -9.45 53.64
N HIS A 721 -2.12 -9.50 54.57
CA HIS A 721 -2.32 -9.87 55.98
C HIS A 721 -2.95 -11.27 56.20
N ASN A 722 -2.84 -12.16 55.22
CA ASN A 722 -3.32 -13.55 55.29
C ASN A 722 -2.25 -14.47 55.90
N TYR A 723 -1.88 -14.22 57.16
CA TYR A 723 -0.80 -14.91 57.85
C TYR A 723 -0.99 -16.44 57.93
N ARG A 724 -2.24 -16.92 57.96
CA ARG A 724 -2.52 -18.36 58.02
C ARG A 724 -2.12 -19.10 56.74
N LYS A 725 -2.51 -18.56 55.59
CA LYS A 725 -2.13 -19.10 54.27
C LYS A 725 -0.62 -18.93 54.05
N ALA A 726 -0.04 -17.78 54.42
CA ALA A 726 1.41 -17.55 54.37
C ALA A 726 2.21 -18.62 55.14
N GLY A 727 1.79 -18.94 56.37
CA GLY A 727 2.41 -19.99 57.18
C GLY A 727 2.27 -21.39 56.57
N THR A 728 1.11 -21.70 55.99
CA THR A 728 0.86 -22.97 55.28
C THR A 728 1.81 -23.16 54.11
N VAL A 729 1.98 -22.12 53.28
CA VAL A 729 2.85 -22.14 52.09
C VAL A 729 4.31 -22.31 52.47
N MET A 730 4.80 -21.59 53.49
CA MET A 730 6.18 -21.73 53.95
C MET A 730 6.46 -23.08 54.60
N PHE A 731 5.47 -23.65 55.30
CA PHE A 731 5.57 -25.01 55.83
C PHE A 731 5.64 -26.05 54.71
N GLU A 732 4.78 -25.95 53.69
CA GLU A 732 4.82 -26.81 52.50
C GLU A 732 6.17 -26.71 51.78
N TYR A 733 6.69 -25.50 51.60
CA TYR A 733 8.00 -25.25 51.00
C TYR A 733 9.14 -25.90 51.79
N GLY A 734 9.15 -25.75 53.12
CA GLY A 734 10.14 -26.38 54.00
C GLY A 734 10.09 -27.91 53.96
N MET A 735 8.90 -28.49 53.87
CA MET A 735 8.71 -29.93 53.71
C MET A 735 9.25 -30.44 52.37
N ARG A 736 8.98 -29.71 51.28
CA ARG A 736 9.44 -30.08 49.94
C ARG A 736 10.95 -29.91 49.78
N LEU A 737 11.53 -28.83 50.31
CA LEU A 737 12.98 -28.61 50.38
C LEU A 737 13.70 -29.77 51.08
N GLY A 738 13.15 -30.29 52.19
CA GLY A 738 13.73 -31.44 52.89
C GLY A 738 13.77 -32.72 52.05
N ARG A 739 12.77 -32.93 51.19
CA ARG A 739 12.65 -34.13 50.34
C ARG A 739 13.54 -34.05 49.10
N GLU A 740 13.53 -32.90 48.43
CA GLU A 740 14.10 -32.69 47.10
C GLU A 740 15.52 -32.09 47.14
N VAL A 741 15.80 -31.15 48.06
CA VAL A 741 17.07 -30.39 48.10
C VAL A 741 17.92 -30.78 49.31
N ARG A 742 18.65 -31.90 49.17
CA ARG A 742 19.47 -32.50 50.24
C ARG A 742 20.88 -31.88 50.32
N THR A 743 20.94 -30.56 50.34
CA THR A 743 22.19 -29.79 50.46
C THR A 743 22.23 -29.00 51.76
N LEU A 744 23.41 -28.60 52.22
CA LEU A 744 23.55 -27.72 53.39
C LEU A 744 22.71 -26.43 53.24
N ARG A 745 22.70 -25.84 52.04
CA ARG A 745 21.88 -24.64 51.73
C ARG A 745 20.38 -24.95 51.74
N GLY A 746 19.96 -26.12 51.26
CA GLY A 746 18.56 -26.57 51.31
C GLY A 746 18.04 -26.75 52.73
N LEU A 747 18.85 -27.35 53.61
CA LEU A 747 18.53 -27.51 55.04
C LEU A 747 18.51 -26.17 55.80
N GLN A 748 19.41 -25.25 55.46
CA GLN A 748 19.37 -23.87 55.97
C GLN A 748 18.08 -23.16 55.57
N LYS A 749 17.70 -23.22 54.29
CA LYS A 749 16.43 -22.68 53.81
C LYS A 749 15.24 -23.35 54.48
N GLN A 750 15.25 -24.67 54.64
CA GLN A 750 14.20 -25.42 55.34
C GLN A 750 13.98 -24.90 56.78
N GLY A 751 15.06 -24.72 57.55
CA GLY A 751 14.96 -24.16 58.89
C GLY A 751 14.35 -22.74 58.90
N ASN A 752 14.76 -21.90 57.95
CA ASN A 752 14.22 -20.55 57.79
C ASN A 752 12.73 -20.55 57.41
N CYS A 753 12.29 -21.46 56.54
CA CYS A 753 10.89 -21.61 56.15
C CYS A 753 10.00 -22.00 57.34
N PHE A 754 10.45 -22.94 58.19
CA PHE A 754 9.70 -23.31 59.39
C PHE A 754 9.65 -22.17 60.42
N LEU A 755 10.74 -21.42 60.60
CA LEU A 755 10.73 -20.23 61.44
C LEU A 755 9.76 -19.16 60.91
N ALA A 756 9.73 -18.94 59.59
CA ALA A 756 8.78 -18.02 58.97
C ALA A 756 7.33 -18.48 59.19
N ALA A 757 7.04 -19.77 59.05
CA ALA A 757 5.72 -20.33 59.30
C ALA A 757 5.26 -20.16 60.76
N ILE A 758 6.15 -20.44 61.73
CA ILE A 758 5.89 -20.23 63.16
C ILE A 758 5.62 -18.76 63.45
N ASN A 759 6.43 -17.85 62.89
CA ASN A 759 6.24 -16.41 63.04
C ASN A 759 4.88 -15.97 62.49
N CYS A 760 4.47 -16.45 61.32
CA CYS A 760 3.15 -16.17 60.76
C CYS A 760 2.00 -16.66 61.64
N LEU A 761 2.08 -17.87 62.21
CA LEU A 761 1.03 -18.40 63.08
C LEU A 761 0.96 -17.67 64.43
N ARG A 762 2.09 -17.19 64.95
CA ARG A 762 2.14 -16.37 66.19
C ARG A 762 1.52 -14.99 66.02
N LEU A 763 1.44 -14.47 64.79
CA LEU A 763 0.74 -13.20 64.49
C LEU A 763 -0.79 -13.37 64.48
N ILE A 764 -1.29 -14.60 64.54
CA ILE A 764 -2.72 -14.93 64.54
C ILE A 764 -3.15 -15.22 65.98
N ARG A 765 -4.43 -15.02 66.28
CA ARG A 765 -5.01 -15.48 67.55
C ARG A 765 -4.81 -17.00 67.70
N PRO A 766 -4.48 -17.49 68.91
CA PRO A 766 -4.15 -18.88 69.16
C PRO A 766 -5.26 -19.86 68.74
N GLU A 767 -6.53 -19.43 68.80
CA GLU A 767 -7.71 -20.21 68.37
C GLU A 767 -7.70 -20.59 66.88
N TYR A 768 -6.98 -19.84 66.04
CA TYR A 768 -6.94 -20.04 64.58
C TYR A 768 -5.53 -20.43 64.07
N ALA A 769 -4.59 -20.71 64.98
CA ALA A 769 -3.19 -20.99 64.67
C ALA A 769 -2.94 -22.47 64.33
N TRP A 770 -3.56 -22.94 63.24
CA TRP A 770 -3.44 -24.31 62.73
C TRP A 770 -3.30 -24.37 61.21
N ILE A 771 -2.56 -25.37 60.73
CA ILE A 771 -2.29 -25.64 59.31
C ILE A 771 -2.89 -27.00 58.93
N VAL A 772 -3.25 -27.14 57.65
CA VAL A 772 -3.85 -28.35 57.09
C VAL A 772 -2.84 -29.05 56.19
N GLN A 773 -2.58 -30.33 56.44
CA GLN A 773 -1.71 -31.16 55.62
C GLN A 773 -2.45 -32.41 55.11
N PRO A 774 -2.24 -32.85 53.85
CA PRO A 774 -2.63 -34.20 53.44
C PRO A 774 -1.76 -35.24 54.17
N ALA A 775 -2.39 -36.25 54.77
CA ALA A 775 -1.72 -37.26 55.57
C ALA A 775 -0.56 -37.95 54.81
N PRO A 776 0.55 -38.32 55.49
CA PRO A 776 1.69 -38.97 54.87
C PRO A 776 1.26 -40.30 54.21
N GLY A 777 1.24 -40.34 52.88
CA GLY A 777 0.77 -41.48 52.08
C GLY A 777 -0.45 -41.19 51.18
N ALA A 778 -1.07 -40.02 51.31
CA ALA A 778 -2.12 -39.59 50.39
C ALA A 778 -1.52 -39.26 49.00
N VAL A 779 -1.91 -40.02 47.98
CA VAL A 779 -1.55 -39.73 46.59
C VAL A 779 -2.32 -38.49 46.14
N TYR A 780 -1.59 -37.41 45.83
CA TYR A 780 -2.17 -36.23 45.20
C TYR A 780 -2.35 -36.54 43.70
N GLU A 781 -3.56 -36.90 43.27
CA GLU A 781 -3.88 -36.95 41.84
C GLU A 781 -4.15 -35.53 41.33
N ARG A 782 -3.44 -35.14 40.26
CA ARG A 782 -3.65 -33.88 39.55
C ARG A 782 -5.10 -33.77 39.07
N PRO A 783 -5.77 -32.61 39.20
CA PRO A 783 -6.93 -32.32 38.36
C PRO A 783 -6.48 -32.41 36.88
N GLY A 784 -7.01 -33.37 36.12
CA GLY A 784 -6.68 -33.58 34.70
C GLY A 784 -5.65 -34.68 34.38
N ALA A 785 -5.16 -35.45 35.36
CA ALA A 785 -4.42 -36.67 35.02
C ALA A 785 -5.38 -37.72 34.42
N SER A 786 -4.97 -38.34 33.29
CA SER A 786 -5.73 -39.44 32.67
C SER A 786 -5.97 -40.56 33.70
N PRO A 787 -7.18 -41.14 33.78
CA PRO A 787 -7.47 -42.21 34.74
C PRO A 787 -6.49 -43.35 34.52
N LYS A 788 -5.79 -43.78 35.58
CA LYS A 788 -4.96 -44.98 35.51
C LYS A 788 -5.87 -46.17 35.20
N ARG A 789 -5.68 -46.76 34.01
CA ARG A 789 -6.36 -48.00 33.61
C ARG A 789 -5.56 -49.18 34.15
N SER A 790 -6.26 -50.22 34.60
CA SER A 790 -5.61 -51.50 34.88
C SER A 790 -5.10 -52.12 33.57
N HIS A 791 -4.29 -53.20 33.67
CA HIS A 791 -3.83 -53.97 32.51
C HIS A 791 -5.01 -54.51 31.65
N ASP A 792 -6.23 -54.56 32.20
CA ASP A 792 -7.45 -55.02 31.51
C ASP A 792 -8.37 -53.88 31.02
N GLY A 793 -7.91 -52.62 31.08
CA GLY A 793 -8.61 -51.48 30.48
C GLY A 793 -9.78 -50.89 31.28
N GLU A 794 -10.09 -51.43 32.46
CA GLU A 794 -11.11 -50.85 33.35
C GLU A 794 -10.56 -49.66 34.16
N CYS A 795 -11.39 -48.62 34.31
CA CYS A 795 -11.08 -47.46 35.16
C CYS A 795 -11.11 -47.88 36.63
N THR A 796 -9.97 -47.82 37.33
CA THR A 796 -9.93 -48.08 38.77
C THR A 796 -10.68 -46.98 39.52
N ALA A 797 -11.59 -47.36 40.41
CA ALA A 797 -12.34 -46.43 41.25
C ALA A 797 -11.40 -45.61 42.16
N VAL A 798 -11.60 -44.29 42.19
CA VAL A 798 -10.84 -43.33 42.99
C VAL A 798 -11.03 -43.62 44.49
N PRO A 799 -9.98 -43.80 45.30
CA PRO A 799 -10.15 -43.88 46.75
C PRO A 799 -10.52 -42.49 47.31
N THR A 800 -11.76 -42.37 47.78
CA THR A 800 -12.43 -41.13 48.23
C THR A 800 -12.11 -40.69 49.66
N THR A 801 -10.96 -41.06 50.23
CA THR A 801 -10.57 -40.58 51.57
C THR A 801 -9.26 -39.83 51.54
N ARG A 802 -9.34 -38.53 51.27
CA ARG A 802 -8.27 -37.58 51.63
C ARG A 802 -8.25 -37.49 53.15
N GLN A 803 -7.42 -38.30 53.81
CA GLN A 803 -7.14 -38.11 55.23
C GLN A 803 -6.35 -36.81 55.38
N VAL A 804 -6.91 -35.87 56.13
CA VAL A 804 -6.37 -34.54 56.35
C VAL A 804 -5.94 -34.44 57.81
N GLU A 805 -4.67 -34.07 58.04
CA GLU A 805 -4.08 -33.86 59.36
C GLU A 805 -4.05 -32.37 59.68
N ILE A 806 -4.49 -32.00 60.89
CA ILE A 806 -4.46 -30.63 61.40
C ILE A 806 -3.23 -30.52 62.30
N LEU A 807 -2.31 -29.64 61.94
CA LEU A 807 -1.09 -29.37 62.71
C LEU A 807 -1.26 -28.09 63.51
N GLU A 808 -1.03 -28.18 64.82
CA GLU A 808 -1.01 -27.03 65.73
C GLU A 808 0.40 -26.44 65.85
N LEU A 809 0.51 -25.25 66.44
CA LEU A 809 1.79 -24.54 66.59
C LEU A 809 2.89 -25.40 67.23
N GLU A 810 2.55 -26.24 68.22
CA GLU A 810 3.51 -27.14 68.88
C GLU A 810 4.11 -28.17 67.91
N ASP A 811 3.33 -28.65 66.94
CA ASP A 811 3.79 -29.65 65.98
C ASP A 811 4.77 -29.03 64.97
N LEU A 812 4.50 -27.78 64.55
CA LEU A 812 5.44 -27.00 63.74
C LEU A 812 6.74 -26.69 64.48
N GLU A 813 6.68 -26.40 65.77
CA GLU A 813 7.87 -26.17 66.60
C GLU A 813 8.72 -27.44 66.71
N ARG A 814 8.11 -28.62 66.83
CA ARG A 814 8.82 -29.92 66.82
C ARG A 814 9.52 -30.17 65.49
N GLU A 815 8.85 -29.93 64.36
CA GLU A 815 9.46 -30.07 63.03
C GLU A 815 10.59 -29.06 62.78
N CYS A 816 10.45 -27.82 63.27
CA CYS A 816 11.51 -26.82 63.21
C CYS A 816 12.75 -27.25 64.01
N VAL A 817 12.56 -27.82 65.21
CA VAL A 817 13.65 -28.35 66.02
C VAL A 817 14.35 -29.52 65.31
N LEU A 818 13.58 -30.41 64.68
CA LEU A 818 14.13 -31.52 63.90
C LEU A 818 14.99 -31.03 62.72
N ALA A 819 14.50 -30.04 61.96
CA ALA A 819 15.26 -29.44 60.87
C ALA A 819 16.56 -28.76 61.37
N ARG A 820 16.51 -28.05 62.50
CA ARG A 820 17.69 -27.43 63.12
C ARG A 820 18.71 -28.49 63.56
N ILE A 821 18.26 -29.59 64.13
CA ILE A 821 19.14 -30.69 64.55
C ILE A 821 19.79 -31.37 63.34
N ARG A 822 19.02 -31.62 62.26
CA ARG A 822 19.56 -32.12 60.98
C ARG A 822 20.62 -31.17 60.41
N LEU A 823 20.39 -29.86 60.47
CA LEU A 823 21.35 -28.86 60.04
C LEU A 823 22.64 -28.89 60.88
N THR A 824 22.55 -29.01 62.21
CA THR A 824 23.75 -29.11 63.07
C THR A 824 24.56 -30.37 62.77
N LEU A 825 23.90 -31.49 62.44
CA LEU A 825 24.56 -32.72 62.04
C LEU A 825 25.32 -32.55 60.71
N VAL A 826 24.70 -31.92 59.72
CA VAL A 826 25.32 -31.70 58.39
C VAL A 826 26.42 -30.64 58.43
N GLN A 827 26.36 -29.68 59.35
CA GLN A 827 27.46 -28.72 59.58
C GLN A 827 28.71 -29.39 60.18
N HIS A 828 28.51 -30.41 61.02
CA HIS A 828 29.61 -31.17 61.63
C HIS A 828 30.22 -32.18 60.64
N ASP A 829 29.41 -32.78 59.76
CA ASP A 829 29.86 -33.67 58.70
C ASP A 829 29.07 -33.46 57.40
N LEU A 830 29.69 -32.76 56.45
CA LEU A 830 29.12 -32.42 55.14
C LEU A 830 28.70 -33.67 54.34
N SER A 831 29.33 -34.83 54.57
CA SER A 831 29.02 -36.07 53.85
C SER A 831 27.65 -36.67 54.23
N THR A 832 27.09 -36.25 55.37
CA THR A 832 25.81 -36.75 55.89
C THR A 832 24.59 -36.05 55.29
N ALA A 833 24.76 -35.01 54.47
CA ALA A 833 23.69 -34.18 53.91
C ALA A 833 22.60 -35.00 53.18
N ALA A 834 23.00 -36.00 52.40
CA ALA A 834 22.08 -36.85 51.63
C ALA A 834 21.20 -37.75 52.51
N VAL A 835 21.70 -38.15 53.69
CA VAL A 835 21.03 -39.07 54.62
C VAL A 835 20.19 -38.28 55.63
N ALA A 836 20.69 -37.13 56.08
CA ALA A 836 20.03 -36.31 57.09
C ALA A 836 18.69 -35.72 56.63
N GLY A 837 18.54 -35.36 55.35
CA GLY A 837 17.34 -34.66 54.83
C GLY A 837 16.00 -35.39 55.01
N ASN A 838 15.99 -36.72 54.93
CA ASN A 838 14.78 -37.56 55.04
C ASN A 838 14.73 -38.44 56.30
N SER A 839 15.75 -38.34 57.16
CA SER A 839 15.89 -39.24 58.31
C SER A 839 14.78 -39.03 59.34
N THR A 840 14.10 -40.10 59.74
CA THR A 840 13.08 -40.02 60.82
C THR A 840 13.73 -39.58 62.14
N PRO A 841 12.95 -39.08 63.13
CA PRO A 841 13.50 -38.71 64.45
C PRO A 841 14.33 -39.81 65.13
N LYS A 842 14.07 -41.09 64.82
CA LYS A 842 14.84 -42.24 65.33
C LYS A 842 16.16 -42.44 64.57
N GLU A 843 16.15 -42.20 63.26
CA GLU A 843 17.35 -42.29 62.41
C GLU A 843 18.28 -41.10 62.62
N THR A 844 17.75 -39.88 62.79
CA THR A 844 18.55 -38.71 63.19
C THR A 844 19.24 -38.96 64.53
N LEU A 845 18.55 -39.58 65.50
CA LEU A 845 19.13 -39.92 66.80
C LEU A 845 20.35 -40.86 66.65
N ALA A 846 20.24 -41.90 65.83
CA ALA A 846 21.35 -42.81 65.56
C ALA A 846 22.53 -42.10 64.89
N LEU A 847 22.26 -41.19 63.94
CA LEU A 847 23.30 -40.40 63.27
C LEU A 847 23.99 -39.41 64.23
N LEU A 848 23.26 -38.79 65.16
CA LEU A 848 23.81 -37.89 66.18
C LEU A 848 24.74 -38.62 67.16
N ILE A 849 24.34 -39.82 67.60
CA ILE A 849 25.17 -40.67 68.47
C ILE A 849 26.47 -41.05 67.76
N ARG A 850 26.39 -41.44 66.48
CA ARG A 850 27.57 -41.74 65.65
C ARG A 850 28.47 -40.51 65.51
N ALA A 851 27.91 -39.32 65.29
CA ALA A 851 28.65 -38.06 65.21
C ALA A 851 29.23 -37.59 66.55
N GLY A 852 28.65 -38.01 67.69
CA GLY A 852 29.10 -37.62 69.04
C GLY A 852 28.44 -36.35 69.58
N LEU A 853 27.35 -35.91 68.97
CA LEU A 853 26.59 -34.74 69.38
C LEU A 853 25.49 -35.17 70.37
N PHE A 854 25.90 -35.49 71.61
CA PHE A 854 24.99 -36.04 72.61
C PHE A 854 24.01 -35.02 73.19
N ASP A 855 24.40 -33.74 73.31
CA ASP A 855 23.52 -32.68 73.80
C ASP A 855 22.37 -32.41 72.84
N THR A 856 22.63 -32.41 71.52
CA THR A 856 21.58 -32.29 70.51
C THR A 856 20.73 -33.56 70.40
N ALA A 857 21.29 -34.74 70.66
CA ALA A 857 20.52 -35.98 70.79
C ALA A 857 19.56 -35.95 72.00
N LEU A 858 19.98 -35.40 73.14
CA LEU A 858 19.12 -35.22 74.33
C LEU A 858 17.94 -34.30 74.04
N THR A 859 18.20 -33.15 73.39
CA THR A 859 17.12 -32.23 72.98
C THR A 859 16.15 -32.87 71.98
N LEU A 860 16.62 -33.73 71.08
CA LEU A 860 15.77 -34.49 70.17
C LEU A 860 14.86 -35.49 70.92
N CYS A 861 15.42 -36.23 71.89
CA CYS A 861 14.64 -37.18 72.67
C CYS A 861 13.59 -36.50 73.57
N GLN A 862 13.90 -35.34 74.12
CA GLN A 862 12.95 -34.54 74.90
C GLN A 862 11.78 -34.01 74.05
N THR A 863 12.06 -33.55 72.83
CA THR A 863 11.05 -32.97 71.93
C THR A 863 10.12 -34.02 71.31
N PHE A 864 10.63 -35.18 70.92
CA PHE A 864 9.84 -36.27 70.32
C PHE A 864 9.45 -37.39 71.29
N LYS A 865 9.74 -37.23 72.60
CA LYS A 865 9.50 -38.23 73.66
C LYS A 865 10.09 -39.61 73.31
N LEU A 866 11.31 -39.64 72.77
CA LEU A 866 12.03 -40.87 72.41
C LEU A 866 12.81 -41.44 73.62
N PRO A 867 13.08 -42.76 73.67
CA PRO A 867 13.83 -43.37 74.75
C PRO A 867 15.27 -42.82 74.81
N LEU A 868 15.75 -42.54 76.02
CA LEU A 868 17.11 -42.02 76.28
C LEU A 868 18.19 -43.13 76.32
N THR A 869 17.79 -44.40 76.37
CA THR A 869 18.69 -45.56 76.41
C THR A 869 19.80 -45.55 75.33
N PRO A 870 19.53 -45.31 74.03
CA PRO A 870 20.57 -45.29 73.01
C PRO A 870 21.59 -44.15 73.18
N ILE A 871 21.21 -43.03 73.81
CA ILE A 871 22.14 -41.92 74.08
C ILE A 871 23.15 -42.35 75.15
N PHE A 872 22.66 -42.91 76.25
CA PHE A 872 23.53 -43.39 77.32
C PHE A 872 24.46 -44.49 76.82
N GLU A 873 23.95 -45.48 76.09
CA GLU A 873 24.78 -46.54 75.48
C GLU A 873 25.89 -45.96 74.57
N GLY A 874 25.54 -45.02 73.69
CA GLY A 874 26.52 -44.37 72.81
C GLY A 874 27.55 -43.50 73.53
N LEU A 875 27.16 -42.81 74.59
CA LEU A 875 28.04 -41.97 75.41
C LEU A 875 29.01 -42.83 76.23
N THR A 876 28.50 -43.93 76.80
CA THR A 876 29.35 -44.93 77.49
C THR A 876 30.34 -45.55 76.50
N PHE A 877 29.92 -45.92 75.29
CA PHE A 877 30.80 -46.49 74.26
C PHE A 877 31.89 -45.53 73.75
N LYS A 878 31.67 -44.20 73.78
CA LYS A 878 32.68 -43.21 73.35
C LYS A 878 33.62 -42.74 74.46
N CYS A 879 33.20 -42.78 75.73
CA CYS A 879 33.93 -42.21 76.86
C CYS A 879 34.61 -43.24 77.78
N VAL A 880 34.16 -44.50 77.75
CA VAL A 880 34.75 -45.65 78.46
C VAL A 880 35.38 -46.58 77.44
#